data_AF-A0A0P1I5J2-F1
#
_entry.id   AF-A0A0P1I5J2-F1
#
_cell.length_a   1.000
_cell.length_b   1.000
_cell.length_c   1.000
_cell.angle_alpha   90.00
_cell.angle_beta   90.00
_cell.angle_gamma   90.00
#
_symmetry.space_group_name_H-M   'P 1'
#
loop_
_entity.id
_entity.type
_entity.pdbx_description
1 polymer ?
#
loop_
_entity_poly.entity_id
_entity_poly.type
_entity_poly.pdbx_seq_one_letter_code
_entity_poly.pdbx_strand_id
1 'polypeptide(L)'
;MTDVSEIGLTGDQETDQQNLDGFVDDISVVSGIFGWAHDPKNPKRQVTVALNVGGKTIATTKTGLQRADVAEVLNGAGEFFGFHFPLDVFGSFADIPNALMAEPLVVSIVETGVVILAANPMPSASECLFQVWQKEKKTRFDHQNEDVAELKKSLNAKFRDAYGGLQNLPSLKSNGVAASIGMIGLIRRHVYLIAGRIEAGKLPSECSGIIESNQRHQPFGAVFLEYDNKSSTPDMINFVGLVETRWQPSPNAPCPEMLVFTDDGTLRIKAGSQITELPPQQSCQLVRSLPAANALEPDRHTAISGYVETQNNWELVPDEGFKLGLDQMLFMPGFGLFIEGWLLPTSKSVTDIQVRFDNRILSVDSMSFFRKERLDLAGIDGVTQSDLEMAGFVGACRMENGFKAVNLALIKFTFEDDTSFVAEIPRDRIKPISNLRGIGAIQQLYSNLHVEKFRPEMKVAIARIAGDTSRVEVLSAKPTTNSLVIELPQDRSDCALVLGRLDRMRRKSKEDIGISLIIDDAAPRDVLLPWLQMMERYRNDISLFRVRGGHVFPLLPALVRQTKSKSVLFCRQEFLPDLDAFDLFARRDLGDDNPVALQACSDGVTLPEIGMFMARSSTLAPLVAQVGGRLDGNYLMEVFRVAQPALAREGCQALKYCSGFKPERLALFDGYDNIIELDRASS
;
A
#
# COMPACT_ATOMS: atom_id res chain seq x y z
N MET A 1 22.20 38.92 -55.60
CA MET A 1 21.87 38.86 -57.05
C MET A 1 21.36 37.45 -57.31
N THR A 2 20.04 37.32 -57.50
CA THR A 2 19.33 36.59 -58.59
C THR A 2 20.11 35.48 -59.33
N ASP A 3 19.58 34.33 -59.74
CA ASP A 3 18.20 33.83 -59.85
C ASP A 3 18.21 32.30 -60.18
N VAL A 4 17.00 31.76 -60.27
CA VAL A 4 16.43 30.41 -60.49
C VAL A 4 16.90 29.57 -61.72
N SER A 5 16.54 28.27 -61.68
CA SER A 5 16.16 27.30 -62.76
C SER A 5 17.15 26.22 -63.31
N GLU A 6 16.88 24.97 -62.88
CA GLU A 6 16.35 23.82 -63.66
C GLU A 6 17.07 23.14 -64.86
N ILE A 7 17.11 21.80 -64.75
CA ILE A 7 16.95 20.71 -65.76
C ILE A 7 18.18 20.27 -66.60
N GLY A 8 18.44 18.95 -66.60
CA GLY A 8 18.85 18.26 -67.84
C GLY A 8 19.84 17.09 -67.75
N LEU A 9 19.35 15.94 -67.27
CA LEU A 9 19.67 14.55 -67.67
C LEU A 9 20.77 14.30 -68.72
N THR A 10 21.74 13.43 -68.39
CA THR A 10 22.29 12.34 -69.23
C THR A 10 23.06 11.40 -68.27
N GLY A 11 22.95 10.08 -68.25
CA GLY A 11 22.10 9.09 -68.89
C GLY A 11 22.39 7.77 -68.17
N ASP A 12 21.35 7.03 -67.80
CA ASP A 12 21.47 5.75 -67.11
C ASP A 12 22.05 4.70 -68.06
N GLN A 13 23.16 4.07 -67.64
CA GLN A 13 23.50 2.73 -68.09
C GLN A 13 22.79 1.73 -67.16
N GLU A 14 21.65 1.21 -67.61
CA GLU A 14 21.02 0.03 -67.02
C GLU A 14 21.96 -1.18 -67.14
N THR A 15 22.54 -1.59 -66.02
CA THR A 15 23.00 -2.97 -65.84
C THR A 15 21.79 -3.87 -65.66
N ASP A 16 21.64 -4.82 -66.60
CA ASP A 16 20.65 -5.91 -66.69
C ASP A 16 20.62 -6.77 -65.40
N GLN A 17 19.99 -6.25 -64.33
CA GLN A 17 19.67 -7.01 -63.12
C GLN A 17 18.59 -8.04 -63.47
N GLN A 18 18.82 -9.31 -63.13
CA GLN A 18 17.78 -10.34 -63.19
C GLN A 18 16.61 -9.87 -62.32
N ASN A 19 15.51 -9.41 -62.95
CA ASN A 19 14.23 -9.12 -62.27
C ASN A 19 13.73 -10.44 -61.67
N LEU A 20 14.11 -10.78 -60.45
CA LEU A 20 13.46 -11.79 -59.64
C LEU A 20 12.57 -11.03 -58.65
N ASP A 21 11.30 -11.41 -58.60
CA ASP A 21 10.30 -10.72 -57.78
C ASP A 21 9.83 -11.64 -56.66
N GLY A 22 9.33 -11.04 -55.59
CA GLY A 22 8.74 -11.79 -54.48
C GLY A 22 8.05 -10.90 -53.47
N PHE A 23 7.33 -11.55 -52.56
CA PHE A 23 6.66 -10.89 -51.44
C PHE A 23 6.55 -11.82 -50.23
N VAL A 24 6.75 -11.29 -49.02
CA VAL A 24 6.46 -11.97 -47.74
C VAL A 24 5.02 -11.64 -47.37
N ASP A 25 4.17 -12.67 -47.32
CA ASP A 25 2.75 -12.50 -46.99
C ASP A 25 2.56 -12.31 -45.48
N ASP A 26 3.22 -13.14 -44.67
CA ASP A 26 3.07 -13.10 -43.21
C ASP A 26 4.25 -13.74 -42.47
N ILE A 27 4.39 -13.35 -41.20
CA ILE A 27 5.31 -13.94 -40.22
C ILE A 27 4.51 -14.29 -38.99
N SER A 28 4.44 -15.59 -38.69
CA SER A 28 3.67 -16.10 -37.58
C SER A 28 4.47 -17.11 -36.78
N VAL A 29 4.49 -16.94 -35.46
CA VAL A 29 5.00 -17.95 -34.51
C VAL A 29 4.07 -19.17 -34.38
N VAL A 30 2.97 -19.21 -35.15
CA VAL A 30 2.02 -20.33 -35.22
C VAL A 30 2.10 -21.09 -36.54
N SER A 31 2.37 -20.39 -37.65
CA SER A 31 2.42 -21.01 -38.98
C SER A 31 3.76 -20.87 -39.70
N GLY A 32 4.75 -20.19 -39.13
CA GLY A 32 6.06 -19.94 -39.75
C GLY A 32 6.08 -18.67 -40.60
N ILE A 33 7.08 -18.54 -41.46
CA ILE A 33 7.24 -17.41 -42.39
C ILE A 33 6.93 -17.89 -43.79
N PHE A 34 5.98 -17.26 -44.47
CA PHE A 34 5.59 -17.68 -45.82
C PHE A 34 5.38 -16.50 -46.75
N GLY A 35 5.55 -16.78 -48.04
CA GLY A 35 5.50 -15.80 -49.09
C GLY A 35 5.62 -16.46 -50.44
N TRP A 36 5.94 -15.66 -51.46
CA TRP A 36 6.24 -16.14 -52.80
C TRP A 36 7.44 -15.43 -53.40
N ALA A 37 8.13 -16.11 -54.31
CA ALA A 37 9.15 -15.53 -55.17
C ALA A 37 9.16 -16.24 -56.53
N HIS A 38 9.50 -15.54 -57.61
CA HIS A 38 9.57 -16.15 -58.94
C HIS A 38 10.59 -15.50 -59.86
N ASP A 39 10.94 -16.25 -60.92
CA ASP A 39 11.72 -15.78 -62.07
C ASP A 39 10.75 -15.49 -63.23
N PRO A 40 10.45 -14.22 -63.55
CA PRO A 40 9.57 -13.84 -64.66
C PRO A 40 10.08 -14.35 -66.01
N LYS A 41 11.41 -14.48 -66.18
CA LYS A 41 12.01 -15.01 -67.41
C LYS A 41 11.92 -16.54 -67.47
N ASN A 42 11.76 -17.21 -66.32
CA ASN A 42 11.59 -18.66 -66.24
C ASN A 42 10.62 -19.10 -65.12
N PRO A 43 9.29 -18.97 -65.32
CA PRO A 43 8.28 -19.15 -64.25
C PRO A 43 8.17 -20.55 -63.65
N LYS A 44 8.84 -21.56 -64.22
CA LYS A 44 8.88 -22.93 -63.68
C LYS A 44 10.13 -23.19 -62.85
N ARG A 45 11.04 -22.22 -62.76
CA ARG A 45 12.28 -22.32 -61.99
C ARG A 45 11.98 -22.09 -60.51
N GLN A 46 12.41 -23.01 -59.66
CA GLN A 46 12.44 -22.78 -58.22
C GLN A 46 13.53 -21.76 -57.87
N VAL A 47 13.19 -20.82 -57.00
CA VAL A 47 14.07 -19.76 -56.50
C VAL A 47 14.46 -20.09 -55.06
N THR A 48 15.70 -19.83 -54.67
CA THR A 48 16.16 -20.03 -53.30
C THR A 48 16.03 -18.73 -52.52
N VAL A 49 15.35 -18.77 -51.37
CA VAL A 49 15.20 -17.60 -50.49
C VAL A 49 15.93 -17.84 -49.17
N ALA A 50 16.54 -16.78 -48.65
CA ALA A 50 17.25 -16.74 -47.38
C ALA A 50 16.53 -15.86 -46.38
N LEU A 51 16.40 -16.32 -45.14
CA LEU A 51 16.03 -15.51 -43.99
C LEU A 51 17.32 -14.98 -43.36
N ASN A 52 17.45 -13.67 -43.22
CA ASN A 52 18.65 -13.00 -42.74
C ASN A 52 18.34 -12.05 -41.57
N VAL A 53 19.35 -11.80 -40.73
CA VAL A 53 19.33 -10.78 -39.67
C VAL A 53 20.67 -10.05 -39.67
N GLY A 54 20.65 -8.72 -39.82
CA GLY A 54 21.89 -7.92 -39.82
C GLY A 54 22.94 -8.39 -40.83
N GLY A 55 22.52 -8.90 -41.99
CA GLY A 55 23.40 -9.44 -43.04
C GLY A 55 23.87 -10.89 -42.84
N LYS A 56 23.52 -11.56 -41.72
CA LYS A 56 23.78 -12.98 -41.49
C LYS A 56 22.59 -13.83 -41.94
N THR A 57 22.82 -14.83 -42.79
CA THR A 57 21.81 -15.82 -43.14
C THR A 57 21.55 -16.80 -41.99
N ILE A 58 20.29 -16.89 -41.58
CA ILE A 58 19.77 -17.73 -40.49
C ILE A 58 19.29 -19.07 -41.04
N ALA A 59 18.54 -19.03 -42.14
CA ALA A 59 18.00 -20.22 -42.79
C ALA A 59 17.81 -19.96 -44.29
N THR A 60 17.71 -21.03 -45.07
CA THR A 60 17.34 -20.95 -46.49
C THR A 60 16.24 -21.96 -46.80
N THR A 61 15.36 -21.62 -47.73
CA THR A 61 14.34 -22.53 -48.26
C THR A 61 14.20 -22.29 -49.77
N LYS A 62 13.48 -23.18 -50.46
CA LYS A 62 13.19 -23.05 -51.90
C LYS A 62 11.72 -22.79 -52.13
N THR A 63 11.41 -22.06 -53.19
CA THR A 63 10.05 -21.99 -53.69
C THR A 63 9.63 -23.33 -54.29
N GLY A 64 8.33 -23.60 -54.32
CA GLY A 64 7.78 -24.90 -54.72
C GLY A 64 6.42 -25.24 -54.13
N LEU A 65 5.82 -24.30 -53.40
CA LEU A 65 4.45 -24.40 -52.92
C LEU A 65 3.50 -23.76 -53.93
N GLN A 66 2.35 -24.40 -54.12
CA GLN A 66 1.32 -23.94 -55.05
C GLN A 66 0.69 -22.63 -54.57
N ARG A 67 0.69 -21.62 -55.44
CA ARG A 67 0.09 -20.29 -55.28
C ARG A 67 -0.71 -19.93 -56.51
N ALA A 68 -1.92 -20.49 -56.60
CA ALA A 68 -2.84 -20.26 -57.71
C ALA A 68 -3.30 -18.78 -57.78
N ASP A 69 -3.43 -18.15 -56.62
CA ASP A 69 -3.72 -16.73 -56.43
C ASP A 69 -2.64 -15.83 -57.08
N VAL A 70 -1.37 -16.16 -56.90
CA VAL A 70 -0.24 -15.40 -57.45
C VAL A 70 -0.09 -15.66 -58.96
N ALA A 71 -0.35 -16.89 -59.41
CA ALA A 71 -0.29 -17.25 -60.82
C ALA A 71 -1.33 -16.54 -61.70
N GLU A 72 -2.52 -16.28 -61.16
CA GLU A 72 -3.59 -15.54 -61.84
C GLU A 72 -3.16 -14.10 -62.15
N VAL A 73 -2.39 -13.49 -61.25
CA VAL A 73 -1.90 -12.11 -61.40
C VAL A 73 -0.65 -12.02 -62.28
N LEU A 74 0.26 -13.00 -62.17
CA LEU A 74 1.58 -12.95 -62.79
C LEU A 74 1.71 -13.77 -64.08
N ASN A 75 0.60 -14.32 -64.61
CA ASN A 75 0.53 -15.10 -65.86
C ASN A 75 1.60 -16.21 -65.94
N GLY A 76 1.75 -17.01 -64.86
CA GLY A 76 2.83 -17.98 -64.70
C GLY A 76 2.43 -19.33 -64.09
N ALA A 77 3.41 -20.21 -63.86
CA ALA A 77 3.20 -21.53 -63.29
C ALA A 77 3.21 -21.50 -61.74
N GLY A 78 2.05 -21.20 -61.14
CA GLY A 78 1.88 -21.02 -59.69
C GLY A 78 2.34 -22.14 -58.77
N GLU A 79 2.59 -23.34 -59.31
CA GLU A 79 3.10 -24.50 -58.57
C GLU A 79 4.52 -24.28 -57.99
N PHE A 80 5.25 -23.27 -58.48
CA PHE A 80 6.66 -23.05 -58.15
C PHE A 80 6.94 -21.74 -57.39
N PHE A 81 5.91 -21.01 -56.96
CA PHE A 81 6.08 -19.63 -56.47
C PHE A 81 6.17 -19.54 -54.95
N GLY A 82 5.40 -20.34 -54.20
CA GLY A 82 5.35 -20.19 -52.76
C GLY A 82 6.58 -20.75 -52.05
N PHE A 83 7.02 -20.08 -50.98
CA PHE A 83 8.04 -20.57 -50.05
C PHE A 83 7.50 -20.56 -48.61
N HIS A 84 8.10 -21.39 -47.76
CA HIS A 84 7.76 -21.48 -46.34
C HIS A 84 9.00 -21.82 -45.52
N PHE A 85 9.23 -21.05 -44.45
CA PHE A 85 10.10 -21.40 -43.35
C PHE A 85 9.24 -21.96 -42.20
N PRO A 86 9.42 -23.23 -41.81
CA PRO A 86 8.63 -23.85 -40.75
C PRO A 86 8.97 -23.29 -39.37
N LEU A 87 8.17 -23.64 -38.36
CA LEU A 87 8.29 -23.10 -36.99
C LEU A 87 9.64 -23.39 -36.32
N ASP A 88 10.30 -24.48 -36.70
CA ASP A 88 11.63 -24.85 -36.20
C ASP A 88 12.72 -23.83 -36.58
N VAL A 89 12.48 -22.99 -37.58
CA VAL A 89 13.38 -21.89 -37.96
C VAL A 89 13.64 -20.93 -36.80
N PHE A 90 12.69 -20.76 -35.89
CA PHE A 90 12.85 -19.90 -34.71
C PHE A 90 13.84 -20.49 -33.69
N GLY A 91 14.06 -21.81 -33.71
CA GLY A 91 15.09 -22.46 -32.91
C GLY A 91 16.51 -22.03 -33.30
N SER A 92 16.73 -21.71 -34.57
CA SER A 92 18.02 -21.20 -35.08
C SER A 92 18.34 -19.78 -34.60
N PHE A 93 17.42 -19.10 -33.91
CA PHE A 93 17.66 -17.75 -33.40
C PHE A 93 18.58 -17.75 -32.18
N ALA A 94 18.74 -18.90 -31.52
CA ALA A 94 19.72 -19.09 -30.45
C ALA A 94 21.17 -18.85 -30.92
N ASP A 95 21.44 -19.02 -32.22
CA ASP A 95 22.77 -18.84 -32.82
C ASP A 95 23.00 -17.42 -33.37
N ILE A 96 22.05 -16.50 -33.17
CA ILE A 96 22.17 -15.10 -33.58
C ILE A 96 23.00 -14.35 -32.53
N PRO A 97 24.07 -13.64 -32.92
CA PRO A 97 24.81 -12.79 -32.00
C PRO A 97 23.90 -11.74 -31.36
N ASN A 98 24.00 -11.52 -30.04
CA ASN A 98 23.15 -10.56 -29.30
C ASN A 98 23.09 -9.17 -29.95
N ALA A 99 24.18 -8.71 -30.55
CA ALA A 99 24.26 -7.41 -31.22
C ALA A 99 23.31 -7.28 -32.44
N LEU A 100 22.91 -8.40 -33.05
CA LEU A 100 22.03 -8.45 -34.22
C LEU A 100 20.58 -8.77 -33.86
N MET A 101 20.26 -9.06 -32.59
CA MET A 101 18.92 -9.52 -32.17
C MET A 101 17.83 -8.46 -32.31
N ALA A 102 18.21 -7.18 -32.29
CA ALA A 102 17.32 -6.04 -32.49
C ALA A 102 17.16 -5.66 -33.97
N GLU A 103 17.95 -6.24 -34.87
CA GLU A 103 17.83 -6.00 -36.30
C GLU A 103 16.58 -6.70 -36.85
N PRO A 104 15.85 -6.09 -37.80
CA PRO A 104 14.69 -6.70 -38.41
C PRO A 104 15.09 -7.94 -39.22
N LEU A 105 14.18 -8.92 -39.26
CA LEU A 105 14.31 -10.05 -40.17
C LEU A 105 14.21 -9.57 -41.62
N VAL A 106 14.99 -10.15 -42.51
CA VAL A 106 15.00 -9.81 -43.93
C VAL A 106 14.95 -11.08 -44.75
N VAL A 107 13.97 -11.22 -45.63
CA VAL A 107 13.96 -12.31 -46.62
C VAL A 107 14.60 -11.79 -47.90
N SER A 108 15.56 -12.53 -48.46
CA SER A 108 16.21 -12.18 -49.72
C SER A 108 16.29 -13.36 -50.66
N ILE A 109 16.38 -13.10 -51.95
CA ILE A 109 16.66 -14.11 -52.96
C ILE A 109 18.16 -14.37 -53.00
N VAL A 110 18.58 -15.62 -52.81
CA VAL A 110 20.01 -15.97 -52.66
C VAL A 110 20.78 -15.69 -53.95
N GLU A 111 20.17 -15.98 -55.10
CA GLU A 111 20.82 -15.88 -56.40
C GLU A 111 21.15 -14.43 -56.81
N THR A 112 20.39 -13.45 -56.34
CA THR A 112 20.53 -12.04 -56.72
C THR A 112 20.85 -11.11 -55.56
N GLY A 113 20.66 -11.56 -54.32
CA GLY A 113 20.75 -10.72 -53.11
C GLY A 113 19.59 -9.73 -52.95
N VAL A 114 18.58 -9.77 -53.84
CA VAL A 114 17.43 -8.86 -53.79
C VAL A 114 16.60 -9.15 -52.55
N VAL A 115 16.31 -8.09 -51.78
CA VAL A 115 15.44 -8.16 -50.61
C VAL A 115 13.98 -8.21 -51.06
N ILE A 116 13.25 -9.21 -50.55
CA ILE A 116 11.83 -9.39 -50.79
C ILE A 116 11.05 -8.46 -49.86
N LEU A 117 10.10 -7.71 -50.41
CA LEU A 117 9.22 -6.82 -49.65
C LEU A 117 8.20 -7.61 -48.83
N ALA A 118 7.74 -7.04 -47.72
CA ALA A 118 6.73 -7.64 -46.85
C ALA A 118 5.50 -6.73 -46.71
N ALA A 119 4.32 -7.31 -46.50
CA ALA A 119 3.09 -6.55 -46.26
C ALA A 119 3.15 -5.70 -44.98
N ASN A 120 3.85 -6.22 -43.96
CA ASN A 120 4.04 -5.57 -42.67
C ASN A 120 5.53 -5.36 -42.40
N PRO A 121 5.90 -4.40 -41.54
CA PRO A 121 7.28 -4.27 -41.06
C PRO A 121 7.77 -5.61 -40.50
N MET A 122 8.92 -6.08 -40.98
CA MET A 122 9.49 -7.34 -40.53
C MET A 122 9.90 -7.23 -39.06
N PRO A 123 9.44 -8.13 -38.17
CA PRO A 123 9.85 -8.11 -36.77
C PRO A 123 11.33 -8.46 -36.63
N SER A 124 11.93 -8.01 -35.54
CA SER A 124 13.29 -8.43 -35.16
C SER A 124 13.32 -9.87 -34.64
N ALA A 125 14.53 -10.46 -34.61
CA ALA A 125 14.71 -11.79 -34.02
C ALA A 125 14.29 -11.83 -32.54
N SER A 126 14.53 -10.75 -31.80
CA SER A 126 14.13 -10.59 -30.40
C SER A 126 12.60 -10.55 -30.21
N GLU A 127 11.87 -9.86 -31.09
CA GLU A 127 10.40 -9.80 -31.07
C GLU A 127 9.77 -11.18 -31.36
N CYS A 128 10.31 -11.91 -32.34
CA CYS A 128 9.86 -13.27 -32.63
C CYS A 128 10.12 -14.23 -31.45
N LEU A 129 11.31 -14.18 -30.84
CA LEU A 129 11.61 -14.99 -29.64
C LEU A 129 10.72 -14.63 -28.45
N PHE A 130 10.41 -13.36 -28.27
CA PHE A 130 9.49 -12.90 -27.24
C PHE A 130 8.08 -13.47 -27.46
N GLN A 131 7.59 -13.47 -28.70
CA GLN A 131 6.29 -14.07 -29.05
C GLN A 131 6.26 -15.60 -28.87
N VAL A 132 7.35 -16.31 -29.23
CA VAL A 132 7.49 -17.76 -28.98
C VAL A 132 7.45 -18.04 -27.47
N TRP A 133 8.21 -17.28 -26.68
CA TRP A 133 8.24 -17.39 -25.22
C TRP A 133 6.88 -17.09 -24.57
N GLN A 134 6.13 -16.09 -25.06
CA GLN A 134 4.78 -15.79 -24.58
C GLN A 134 3.81 -16.96 -24.80
N LYS A 135 3.91 -17.64 -25.95
CA LYS A 135 3.06 -18.80 -26.29
C LYS A 135 3.41 -20.02 -25.45
N GLU A 136 4.70 -20.33 -25.27
CA GLU A 136 5.14 -21.43 -24.41
C GLU A 136 4.71 -21.23 -22.95
N LYS A 137 4.77 -19.98 -22.46
CA LYS A 137 4.22 -19.60 -21.15
C LYS A 137 2.72 -19.91 -21.06
N LYS A 138 1.91 -19.55 -22.06
CA LYS A 138 0.45 -19.73 -22.03
C LYS A 138 0.03 -21.20 -21.83
N THR A 139 0.64 -22.14 -22.56
CA THR A 139 0.38 -23.59 -22.42
C THR A 139 0.83 -24.19 -21.08
N ARG A 140 1.91 -23.65 -20.50
CA ARG A 140 2.42 -24.07 -19.19
C ARG A 140 1.58 -23.51 -18.04
N PHE A 141 1.07 -22.29 -18.19
CA PHE A 141 0.17 -21.61 -17.25
C PHE A 141 -1.15 -22.37 -17.07
N ASP A 142 -1.75 -22.91 -18.14
CA ASP A 142 -3.06 -23.57 -18.06
C ASP A 142 -3.04 -24.84 -17.18
N HIS A 143 -2.02 -25.70 -17.31
CA HIS A 143 -1.88 -26.90 -16.46
C HIS A 143 -1.43 -26.55 -15.04
N GLN A 144 -0.55 -25.56 -14.89
CA GLN A 144 -0.09 -25.08 -13.58
C GLN A 144 -1.22 -24.44 -12.77
N ASN A 145 -2.23 -23.83 -13.42
CA ASN A 145 -3.37 -23.23 -12.76
C ASN A 145 -4.33 -24.27 -12.13
N GLU A 146 -4.53 -25.43 -12.76
CA GLU A 146 -5.37 -26.50 -12.21
C GLU A 146 -4.76 -27.09 -10.92
N ASP A 147 -3.47 -27.41 -10.93
CA ASP A 147 -2.73 -27.92 -9.77
C ASP A 147 -2.70 -26.90 -8.62
N VAL A 148 -2.51 -25.61 -8.94
CA VAL A 148 -2.54 -24.52 -7.96
C VAL A 148 -3.94 -24.33 -7.36
N ALA A 149 -5.00 -24.51 -8.15
CA ALA A 149 -6.38 -24.43 -7.69
C ALA A 149 -6.74 -25.60 -6.74
N GLU A 150 -6.29 -26.82 -7.05
CA GLU A 150 -6.48 -27.98 -6.17
C GLU A 150 -5.73 -27.81 -4.85
N LEU A 151 -4.46 -27.37 -4.91
CA LEU A 151 -3.65 -27.05 -3.73
C LEU A 151 -4.34 -26.01 -2.84
N LYS A 152 -4.92 -24.96 -3.43
CA LYS A 152 -5.71 -23.95 -2.71
C LYS A 152 -6.92 -24.53 -2.03
N LYS A 153 -7.66 -25.38 -2.73
CA LYS A 153 -8.86 -26.03 -2.20
C LYS A 153 -8.51 -26.90 -1.00
N SER A 154 -7.44 -27.68 -1.11
CA SER A 154 -6.93 -28.50 0.01
C SER A 154 -6.50 -27.63 1.20
N LEU A 155 -5.64 -26.63 0.97
CA LEU A 155 -5.12 -25.76 2.04
C LEU A 155 -6.26 -25.07 2.83
N ASN A 156 -7.25 -24.52 2.10
CA ASN A 156 -8.42 -23.90 2.70
C ASN A 156 -9.30 -24.91 3.47
N ALA A 157 -9.46 -26.14 2.94
CA ALA A 157 -10.22 -27.18 3.62
C ALA A 157 -9.56 -27.54 4.96
N LYS A 158 -8.25 -27.74 4.98
CA LYS A 158 -7.50 -28.02 6.22
C LYS A 158 -7.60 -26.88 7.24
N PHE A 159 -7.52 -25.63 6.78
CA PHE A 159 -7.73 -24.49 7.66
C PHE A 159 -9.13 -24.46 8.29
N ARG A 160 -10.19 -24.79 7.51
CA ARG A 160 -11.56 -24.89 8.01
C ARG A 160 -11.73 -26.05 8.99
N ASP A 161 -11.12 -27.20 8.72
CA ASP A 161 -11.14 -28.36 9.62
C ASP A 161 -10.52 -28.01 10.98
N ALA A 162 -9.36 -27.33 10.98
CA ALA A 162 -8.74 -26.83 12.20
C ALA A 162 -9.65 -25.85 12.96
N TYR A 163 -10.33 -24.97 12.23
CA TYR A 163 -11.26 -24.00 12.82
C TYR A 163 -12.48 -24.67 13.48
N GLY A 164 -13.05 -25.70 12.85
CA GLY A 164 -14.15 -26.49 13.40
C GLY A 164 -13.72 -27.34 14.61
N GLY A 165 -12.51 -27.91 14.56
CA GLY A 165 -11.94 -28.75 15.61
C GLY A 165 -11.58 -28.00 16.90
N LEU A 166 -11.38 -26.68 16.85
CA LEU A 166 -11.08 -25.85 18.04
C LEU A 166 -12.18 -25.87 19.12
N GLN A 167 -13.43 -26.20 18.76
CA GLN A 167 -14.52 -26.33 19.73
C GLN A 167 -14.46 -27.62 20.55
N ASN A 168 -13.78 -28.65 20.03
CA ASN A 168 -13.63 -29.97 20.64
C ASN A 168 -12.16 -30.40 20.58
N LEU A 169 -11.27 -29.63 21.22
CA LEU A 169 -9.85 -29.93 21.26
C LEU A 169 -9.62 -31.33 21.86
N PRO A 170 -9.05 -32.30 21.10
CA PRO A 170 -8.60 -33.55 21.70
C PRO A 170 -7.55 -33.25 22.78
N SER A 171 -7.39 -34.13 23.77
CA SER A 171 -6.36 -33.96 24.78
C SER A 171 -4.99 -33.81 24.10
N LEU A 172 -4.36 -32.64 24.24
CA LEU A 172 -3.11 -32.23 23.58
C LEU A 172 -1.88 -32.97 24.15
N LYS A 173 -1.91 -34.30 24.21
CA LYS A 173 -0.74 -35.11 24.49
C LYS A 173 0.04 -35.24 23.18
N SER A 174 1.23 -34.63 23.15
CA SER A 174 2.12 -34.70 22.00
C SER A 174 2.84 -36.04 21.96
N ASN A 175 2.86 -36.66 20.79
CA ASN A 175 3.60 -37.90 20.50
C ASN A 175 5.07 -37.65 20.13
N GLY A 176 5.54 -36.40 20.24
CA GLY A 176 6.94 -36.02 19.97
C GLY A 176 7.09 -34.85 19.02
N VAL A 177 8.36 -34.47 18.78
CA VAL A 177 8.73 -33.44 17.79
C VAL A 177 8.92 -34.12 16.44
N ALA A 178 8.25 -33.61 15.41
CA ALA A 178 8.31 -34.11 14.05
C ALA A 178 9.22 -33.28 13.15
N ALA A 179 9.23 -31.96 13.34
CA ALA A 179 9.99 -31.05 12.48
C ALA A 179 10.49 -29.81 13.23
N SER A 180 11.45 -29.14 12.61
CA SER A 180 11.98 -27.85 13.03
C SER A 180 11.94 -26.85 11.87
N ILE A 181 11.41 -25.66 12.11
CA ILE A 181 11.31 -24.57 11.12
C ILE A 181 12.56 -23.69 11.25
N GLY A 182 13.29 -23.52 10.15
CA GLY A 182 14.42 -22.59 10.07
C GLY A 182 14.08 -21.31 9.32
N MET A 183 13.06 -21.33 8.47
CA MET A 183 12.71 -20.23 7.58
C MET A 183 11.19 -20.04 7.49
N ILE A 184 10.76 -18.79 7.41
CA ILE A 184 9.36 -18.41 7.18
C ILE A 184 9.29 -17.25 6.20
N GLY A 185 8.39 -17.29 5.22
CA GLY A 185 8.18 -16.21 4.26
C GLY A 185 6.70 -15.97 4.02
N LEU A 186 6.24 -14.73 4.07
CA LEU A 186 4.87 -14.39 3.71
C LEU A 186 4.69 -14.51 2.18
N ILE A 187 3.73 -15.32 1.74
CA ILE A 187 3.43 -15.53 0.31
C ILE A 187 2.20 -14.71 -0.11
N ARG A 188 1.11 -14.84 0.64
CA ARG A 188 -0.09 -14.01 0.51
C ARG A 188 -0.68 -13.78 1.90
N ARG A 189 -1.69 -12.92 2.00
CA ARG A 189 -2.39 -12.70 3.26
C ARG A 189 -2.78 -14.04 3.89
N HIS A 190 -2.39 -14.23 5.15
CA HIS A 190 -2.63 -15.44 5.93
C HIS A 190 -1.96 -16.72 5.42
N VAL A 191 -1.11 -16.69 4.37
CA VAL A 191 -0.38 -17.87 3.92
C VAL A 191 1.12 -17.64 3.94
N TYR A 192 1.81 -18.51 4.69
CA TYR A 192 3.25 -18.49 4.88
C TYR A 192 3.88 -19.71 4.21
N LEU A 193 5.00 -19.49 3.54
CA LEU A 193 5.96 -20.54 3.22
C LEU A 193 6.78 -20.81 4.48
N ILE A 194 6.85 -22.04 4.94
CA ILE A 194 7.79 -22.48 5.98
C ILE A 194 8.75 -23.50 5.39
N ALA A 195 10.01 -23.45 5.82
CA ALA A 195 11.00 -24.44 5.42
C ALA A 195 11.89 -24.82 6.60
N GLY A 196 12.36 -26.05 6.58
CA GLY A 196 13.15 -26.58 7.68
C GLY A 196 13.54 -28.04 7.50
N ARG A 197 13.75 -28.71 8.64
CA ARG A 197 14.13 -30.12 8.67
C ARG A 197 13.09 -30.96 9.38
N ILE A 198 12.87 -32.15 8.87
CA ILE A 198 11.84 -33.10 9.31
C ILE A 198 12.40 -34.51 9.34
N GLU A 199 11.87 -35.36 10.22
CA GLU A 199 12.10 -36.81 10.15
C GLU A 199 11.26 -37.42 9.02
N ALA A 200 11.90 -38.09 8.07
CA ALA A 200 11.25 -38.52 6.82
C ALA A 200 9.92 -39.30 7.06
N GLY A 201 8.85 -38.90 6.38
CA GLY A 201 7.54 -39.54 6.47
C GLY A 201 6.77 -39.29 7.77
N LYS A 202 7.24 -38.39 8.65
CA LYS A 202 6.63 -38.15 9.96
C LYS A 202 5.51 -37.10 9.94
N LEU A 203 5.54 -36.12 9.02
CA LEU A 203 4.41 -35.21 8.85
C LEU A 203 3.49 -35.70 7.73
N PRO A 204 2.17 -35.56 7.88
CA PRO A 204 1.26 -35.72 6.77
C PRO A 204 1.57 -34.67 5.69
N SER A 205 1.43 -35.04 4.42
CA SER A 205 1.54 -34.09 3.30
C SER A 205 0.48 -32.99 3.35
N GLU A 206 -0.66 -33.23 3.99
CA GLU A 206 -1.71 -32.24 4.24
C GLU A 206 -2.29 -32.40 5.63
N CYS A 207 -2.35 -31.32 6.40
CA CYS A 207 -2.77 -31.41 7.78
C CYS A 207 -3.43 -30.15 8.31
N SER A 208 -4.14 -30.33 9.41
CA SER A 208 -4.81 -29.28 10.18
C SER A 208 -4.13 -29.20 11.55
N GLY A 209 -4.08 -28.02 12.14
CA GLY A 209 -3.43 -27.89 13.44
C GLY A 209 -3.68 -26.55 14.12
N ILE A 210 -2.97 -26.34 15.22
CA ILE A 210 -3.00 -25.09 15.98
C ILE A 210 -1.60 -24.53 16.24
N ILE A 211 -1.50 -23.22 16.24
CA ILE A 211 -0.31 -22.47 16.64
C ILE A 211 -0.55 -21.96 18.06
N GLU A 212 0.31 -22.32 19.00
CA GLU A 212 0.20 -21.94 20.41
C GLU A 212 0.91 -20.60 20.68
N SER A 213 0.18 -19.48 20.62
CA SER A 213 0.74 -18.14 20.82
C SER A 213 0.06 -17.42 21.98
N ASN A 214 0.81 -17.07 23.02
CA ASN A 214 0.36 -16.22 24.14
C ASN A 214 -1.00 -16.66 24.74
N GLN A 215 -1.13 -17.94 25.09
CA GLN A 215 -2.35 -18.55 25.65
C GLN A 215 -3.58 -18.54 24.71
N ARG A 216 -3.39 -18.28 23.41
CA ARG A 216 -4.43 -18.43 22.38
C ARG A 216 -3.99 -19.45 21.35
N HIS A 217 -4.93 -20.31 20.96
CA HIS A 217 -4.74 -21.27 19.86
C HIS A 217 -5.21 -20.62 18.56
N GLN A 218 -4.32 -20.49 17.59
CA GLN A 218 -4.66 -20.03 16.24
C GLN A 218 -4.73 -21.24 15.31
N PRO A 219 -5.85 -21.49 14.61
CA PRO A 219 -5.92 -22.61 13.69
C PRO A 219 -4.99 -22.39 12.49
N PHE A 220 -4.49 -23.48 11.94
CA PHE A 220 -3.81 -23.47 10.65
C PHE A 220 -4.20 -24.69 9.80
N GLY A 221 -4.19 -24.50 8.49
CA GLY A 221 -4.12 -25.58 7.51
C GLY A 221 -2.74 -25.56 6.88
N ALA A 222 -2.15 -26.73 6.61
CA ALA A 222 -0.85 -26.80 5.99
C ALA A 222 -0.78 -27.88 4.92
N VAL A 223 0.01 -27.59 3.89
CA VAL A 223 0.44 -28.54 2.87
C VAL A 223 1.95 -28.59 2.90
N PHE A 224 2.52 -29.79 3.10
CA PHE A 224 3.94 -30.04 3.21
C PHE A 224 4.47 -30.84 2.02
N LEU A 225 5.72 -30.57 1.68
CA LEU A 225 6.48 -31.28 0.68
C LEU A 225 7.87 -31.59 1.22
N GLU A 226 8.17 -32.88 1.27
CA GLU A 226 9.45 -33.42 1.68
C GLU A 226 10.40 -33.56 0.48
N TYR A 227 11.68 -33.29 0.71
CA TYR A 227 12.74 -33.39 -0.29
C TYR A 227 13.77 -34.40 0.15
N ASP A 228 14.02 -35.40 -0.71
CA ASP A 228 15.11 -36.34 -0.53
C ASP A 228 16.43 -35.58 -0.60
N ASN A 229 17.16 -35.60 0.51
CA ASN A 229 18.49 -35.03 0.60
C ASN A 229 19.46 -36.20 0.60
N LYS A 230 20.24 -36.35 -0.48
CA LYS A 230 21.34 -37.34 -0.61
C LYS A 230 22.52 -37.03 0.35
N SER A 231 22.21 -36.67 1.58
CA SER A 231 23.10 -36.23 2.64
C SER A 231 23.12 -37.28 3.75
N SER A 232 24.31 -37.53 4.30
CA SER A 232 24.74 -38.71 5.06
C SER A 232 24.16 -38.88 6.48
N THR A 233 22.97 -38.36 6.79
CA THR A 233 22.23 -38.66 8.03
C THR A 233 20.84 -39.19 7.65
N PRO A 234 20.57 -40.51 7.76
CA PRO A 234 19.42 -41.16 7.12
C PRO A 234 18.03 -40.67 7.51
N ASP A 235 17.89 -39.99 8.66
CA ASP A 235 16.57 -39.79 9.26
C ASP A 235 16.01 -38.37 9.08
N MET A 236 16.83 -37.35 8.81
CA MET A 236 16.38 -35.94 8.73
C MET A 236 16.54 -35.37 7.32
N ILE A 237 15.40 -35.03 6.70
CA ILE A 237 15.32 -34.47 5.35
C ILE A 237 14.81 -33.02 5.37
N ASN A 238 14.91 -32.34 4.24
CA ASN A 238 14.39 -30.96 4.11
C ASN A 238 12.91 -31.01 3.78
N PHE A 239 12.16 -30.02 4.24
CA PHE A 239 10.78 -29.82 3.81
C PHE A 239 10.49 -28.35 3.52
N VAL A 240 9.49 -28.15 2.67
CA VAL A 240 8.82 -26.87 2.45
C VAL A 240 7.33 -27.08 2.69
N GLY A 241 6.66 -26.09 3.28
CA GLY A 241 5.21 -26.13 3.42
C GLY A 241 4.56 -24.78 3.21
N LEU A 242 3.34 -24.79 2.69
CA LEU A 242 2.43 -23.65 2.71
C LEU A 242 1.50 -23.79 3.91
N VAL A 243 1.42 -22.77 4.74
CA VAL A 243 0.63 -22.74 5.97
C VAL A 243 -0.35 -21.58 5.90
N GLU A 244 -1.64 -21.88 5.85
CA GLU A 244 -2.72 -20.90 5.97
C GLU A 244 -3.11 -20.73 7.43
N THR A 245 -2.95 -19.52 7.97
CA THR A 245 -3.26 -19.18 9.36
C THR A 245 -3.57 -17.69 9.55
N ARG A 246 -4.42 -17.38 10.53
CA ARG A 246 -4.65 -16.00 10.99
C ARG A 246 -3.57 -15.48 11.93
N TRP A 247 -2.71 -16.37 12.43
CA TRP A 247 -1.54 -15.99 13.19
C TRP A 247 -0.57 -15.17 12.33
N GLN A 248 0.11 -14.20 12.94
CA GLN A 248 1.10 -13.36 12.28
C GLN A 248 2.42 -13.42 13.07
N PRO A 249 3.57 -13.63 12.40
CA PRO A 249 4.88 -13.50 13.03
C PRO A 249 5.03 -12.10 13.61
N SER A 250 5.52 -12.00 14.85
CA SER A 250 5.84 -10.72 15.46
C SER A 250 7.36 -10.54 15.49
N PRO A 251 7.92 -9.39 15.05
CA PRO A 251 9.37 -9.20 14.95
C PRO A 251 10.13 -9.35 16.27
N ASN A 252 9.43 -9.22 17.39
CA ASN A 252 10.02 -9.21 18.74
C ASN A 252 9.54 -10.40 19.60
N ALA A 253 8.78 -11.33 19.03
CA ALA A 253 8.30 -12.51 19.74
C ALA A 253 8.92 -13.77 19.15
N PRO A 254 9.24 -14.78 19.98
CA PRO A 254 9.65 -16.08 19.46
C PRO A 254 8.51 -16.68 18.62
N CYS A 255 8.86 -17.36 17.53
CA CYS A 255 7.86 -18.09 16.77
C CYS A 255 7.28 -19.19 17.67
N PRO A 256 5.95 -19.24 17.83
CA PRO A 256 5.25 -20.24 18.61
C PRO A 256 5.43 -21.64 18.02
N GLU A 257 5.26 -22.66 18.86
CA GLU A 257 5.20 -24.05 18.42
C GLU A 257 3.90 -24.30 17.64
N MET A 258 3.98 -25.18 16.64
CA MET A 258 2.82 -25.63 15.88
C MET A 258 2.49 -27.07 16.26
N LEU A 259 1.23 -27.34 16.58
CA LEU A 259 0.70 -28.67 16.84
C LEU A 259 -0.10 -29.14 15.63
N VAL A 260 0.38 -30.21 15.01
CA VAL A 260 -0.27 -30.87 13.87
C VAL A 260 -1.17 -31.98 14.39
N PHE A 261 -2.42 -32.01 13.93
CA PHE A 261 -3.35 -33.11 14.22
C PHE A 261 -3.11 -34.25 13.25
N THR A 262 -2.96 -35.47 13.79
CA THR A 262 -2.83 -36.72 13.03
C THR A 262 -3.81 -37.75 13.58
N ASP A 263 -4.04 -38.83 12.83
CA ASP A 263 -4.91 -39.93 13.26
C ASP A 263 -4.40 -40.58 14.56
N ASP A 264 -3.07 -40.60 14.74
CA ASP A 264 -2.41 -41.19 15.91
C ASP A 264 -2.24 -40.21 17.09
N GLY A 265 -2.63 -38.94 16.96
CA GLY A 265 -2.55 -37.94 18.03
C GLY A 265 -2.09 -36.55 17.56
N THR A 266 -1.13 -35.96 18.29
CA THR A 266 -0.60 -34.62 17.94
C THR A 266 0.92 -34.63 17.81
N LEU A 267 1.43 -34.06 16.72
CA LEU A 267 2.86 -33.88 16.46
C LEU A 267 3.27 -32.43 16.66
N ARG A 268 4.48 -32.20 17.17
CA ARG A 268 5.05 -30.85 17.37
C ARG A 268 5.98 -30.47 16.23
N ILE A 269 5.77 -29.30 15.66
CA ILE A 269 6.75 -28.59 14.84
C ILE A 269 7.31 -27.45 15.67
N LYS A 270 8.62 -27.49 15.92
CA LYS A 270 9.32 -26.47 16.71
C LYS A 270 9.85 -25.35 15.83
N ALA A 271 9.79 -24.13 16.35
CA ALA A 271 10.62 -23.05 15.85
C ALA A 271 12.10 -23.35 16.11
N GLY A 272 12.96 -23.16 15.11
CA GLY A 272 14.41 -23.15 15.30
C GLY A 272 14.83 -22.01 16.24
N SER A 273 16.03 -22.12 16.83
CA SER A 273 16.58 -21.10 17.73
C SER A 273 16.79 -19.74 17.06
N GLN A 274 16.94 -19.73 15.73
CA GLN A 274 16.90 -18.55 14.88
C GLN A 274 16.04 -18.86 13.65
N ILE A 275 14.98 -18.09 13.45
CA ILE A 275 14.16 -18.18 12.24
C ILE A 275 14.59 -17.06 11.30
N THR A 276 14.87 -17.43 10.06
CA THR A 276 15.12 -16.48 8.99
C THR A 276 13.80 -16.10 8.34
N GLU A 277 13.41 -14.83 8.44
CA GLU A 277 12.31 -14.30 7.65
C GLU A 277 12.75 -14.09 6.20
N LEU A 278 12.05 -14.72 5.26
CA LEU A 278 12.31 -14.63 3.84
C LEU A 278 11.43 -13.55 3.21
N PRO A 279 12.02 -12.53 2.58
CA PRO A 279 11.31 -11.67 1.66
C PRO A 279 10.63 -12.47 0.54
N PRO A 280 9.53 -11.96 -0.03
CA PRO A 280 8.79 -12.58 -1.13
C PRO A 280 9.67 -13.14 -2.25
N GLN A 281 10.65 -12.36 -2.72
CA GLN A 281 11.55 -12.78 -3.79
C GLN A 281 12.46 -13.94 -3.36
N GLN A 282 12.91 -13.95 -2.10
CA GLN A 282 13.74 -15.03 -1.57
C GLN A 282 12.91 -16.30 -1.33
N SER A 283 11.62 -16.18 -1.01
CA SER A 283 10.70 -17.31 -0.94
C SER A 283 10.53 -18.00 -2.30
N CYS A 284 10.37 -17.24 -3.39
CA CYS A 284 10.41 -17.79 -4.76
C CYS A 284 11.73 -18.47 -5.07
N GLN A 285 12.85 -17.80 -4.77
CA GLN A 285 14.19 -18.35 -5.03
C GLN A 285 14.43 -19.64 -4.25
N LEU A 286 13.96 -19.74 -3.00
CA LEU A 286 14.05 -20.94 -2.20
C LEU A 286 13.34 -22.10 -2.91
N VAL A 287 12.08 -21.94 -3.28
CA VAL A 287 11.32 -23.02 -3.97
C VAL A 287 11.97 -23.37 -5.31
N ARG A 288 12.44 -22.38 -6.09
CA ARG A 288 13.17 -22.62 -7.35
C ARG A 288 14.50 -23.33 -7.17
N SER A 289 15.19 -23.09 -6.06
CA SER A 289 16.49 -23.69 -5.76
C SER A 289 16.39 -25.16 -5.38
N LEU A 290 15.20 -25.62 -5.00
CA LEU A 290 14.93 -27.00 -4.65
C LEU A 290 14.59 -27.77 -5.95
N PRO A 291 15.37 -28.78 -6.35
CA PRO A 291 15.11 -29.49 -7.59
C PRO A 291 13.83 -30.33 -7.48
N ALA A 292 12.90 -30.21 -8.43
CA ALA A 292 11.69 -31.03 -8.49
C ALA A 292 12.00 -32.54 -8.49
N ALA A 293 13.14 -32.95 -9.07
CA ALA A 293 13.62 -34.34 -9.07
C ALA A 293 13.97 -34.88 -7.67
N ASN A 294 14.17 -34.01 -6.69
CA ASN A 294 14.44 -34.38 -5.31
C ASN A 294 13.17 -34.31 -4.44
N ALA A 295 12.05 -33.82 -4.97
CA ALA A 295 10.78 -33.78 -4.25
C ALA A 295 10.17 -35.19 -4.22
N LEU A 296 9.68 -35.63 -3.05
CA LEU A 296 8.98 -36.92 -2.94
C LEU A 296 7.64 -36.92 -3.69
N GLU A 297 7.04 -35.74 -3.88
CA GLU A 297 5.82 -35.53 -4.68
C GLU A 297 6.07 -34.41 -5.72
N PRO A 298 6.55 -34.74 -6.95
CA PRO A 298 6.89 -33.75 -7.98
C PRO A 298 5.72 -32.86 -8.45
N ASP A 299 4.50 -33.40 -8.47
CA ASP A 299 3.31 -32.62 -8.86
C ASP A 299 3.01 -31.55 -7.80
N ARG A 300 3.13 -31.91 -6.52
CA ARG A 300 3.00 -30.96 -5.41
C ARG A 300 4.10 -29.90 -5.42
N HIS A 301 5.32 -30.26 -5.82
CA HIS A 301 6.38 -29.26 -6.07
C HIS A 301 5.92 -28.23 -7.10
N THR A 302 5.39 -28.69 -8.23
CA THR A 302 4.90 -27.82 -9.32
C THR A 302 3.77 -26.91 -8.84
N ALA A 303 2.81 -27.46 -8.08
CA ALA A 303 1.72 -26.70 -7.48
C ALA A 303 2.21 -25.64 -6.48
N ILE A 304 3.10 -26.00 -5.55
CA ILE A 304 3.66 -25.04 -4.56
C ILE A 304 4.49 -23.97 -5.27
N SER A 305 5.30 -24.35 -6.26
CA SER A 305 6.12 -23.44 -7.04
C SER A 305 5.25 -22.45 -7.82
N GLY A 306 4.23 -22.93 -8.53
CA GLY A 306 3.28 -22.07 -9.23
C GLY A 306 2.51 -21.15 -8.30
N TYR A 307 2.08 -21.67 -7.15
CA TYR A 307 1.41 -20.86 -6.14
C TYR A 307 2.31 -19.71 -5.66
N VAL A 308 3.55 -20.01 -5.29
CA VAL A 308 4.51 -19.02 -4.78
C VAL A 308 4.87 -18.00 -5.87
N GLU A 309 5.06 -18.44 -7.11
CA GLU A 309 5.38 -17.56 -8.24
C GLU A 309 4.24 -16.62 -8.61
N THR A 310 3.02 -17.12 -8.73
CA THR A 310 1.84 -16.29 -9.04
C THR A 310 1.61 -15.23 -7.96
N GLN A 311 1.78 -15.58 -6.69
CA GLN A 311 1.61 -14.63 -5.59
C GLN A 311 2.74 -13.59 -5.53
N ASN A 312 3.96 -13.93 -5.93
CA ASN A 312 5.12 -13.04 -5.88
C ASN A 312 5.43 -12.33 -7.21
N ASN A 313 4.60 -12.48 -8.23
CA ASN A 313 4.73 -11.67 -9.44
C ASN A 313 4.36 -10.21 -9.14
N TRP A 314 5.36 -9.32 -9.13
CA TRP A 314 5.24 -7.87 -8.97
C TRP A 314 5.77 -7.12 -10.19
N GLU A 315 5.93 -7.82 -11.31
CA GLU A 315 6.29 -7.18 -12.57
C GLU A 315 5.13 -6.30 -13.03
N LEU A 316 5.45 -5.08 -13.46
CA LEU A 316 4.48 -4.22 -14.11
C LEU A 316 4.04 -4.94 -15.38
N VAL A 317 2.74 -5.20 -15.50
CA VAL A 317 2.18 -5.79 -16.70
C VAL A 317 1.66 -4.63 -17.55
N PRO A 318 2.28 -4.32 -18.71
CA PRO A 318 1.73 -3.31 -19.59
C PRO A 318 0.42 -3.82 -20.21
N ASP A 319 -0.64 -3.04 -19.97
CA ASP A 319 -1.83 -2.96 -20.82
C ASP A 319 -2.65 -4.26 -21.04
N GLU A 320 -3.06 -4.92 -19.94
CA GLU A 320 -4.08 -6.01 -19.99
C GLU A 320 -5.54 -5.49 -20.12
N GLY A 321 -5.75 -4.29 -20.66
CA GLY A 321 -7.07 -3.67 -20.73
C GLY A 321 -7.65 -3.24 -19.36
N PHE A 322 -6.91 -3.47 -18.26
CA PHE A 322 -7.24 -2.94 -16.95
C PHE A 322 -6.80 -1.48 -16.82
N LYS A 323 -7.74 -0.62 -16.42
CA LYS A 323 -7.53 0.78 -16.08
C LYS A 323 -7.68 0.95 -14.58
N LEU A 324 -6.69 1.58 -13.96
CA LEU A 324 -6.68 1.91 -12.54
C LEU A 324 -6.53 3.41 -12.38
N GLY A 325 -7.35 3.99 -11.49
CA GLY A 325 -7.11 5.31 -10.95
C GLY A 325 -7.08 5.27 -9.43
N LEU A 326 -6.07 5.90 -8.85
CA LEU A 326 -5.97 6.09 -7.40
C LEU A 326 -6.38 7.52 -7.09
N ASP A 327 -7.50 7.67 -6.38
CA ASP A 327 -8.01 8.99 -6.00
C ASP A 327 -7.15 9.53 -4.86
N GLN A 328 -6.93 8.70 -3.84
CA GLN A 328 -6.09 9.05 -2.69
C GLN A 328 -5.53 7.83 -1.96
N MET A 329 -4.30 7.99 -1.46
CA MET A 329 -3.71 7.09 -0.48
C MET A 329 -3.28 7.88 0.75
N LEU A 330 -3.91 7.61 1.88
CA LEU A 330 -3.63 8.30 3.14
C LEU A 330 -2.71 7.43 3.99
N PHE A 331 -1.50 7.92 4.25
CA PHE A 331 -0.55 7.24 5.11
C PHE A 331 -0.66 7.74 6.55
N MET A 332 -0.92 6.86 7.51
CA MET A 332 -0.97 7.19 8.93
C MET A 332 0.21 6.55 9.69
N PRO A 333 1.15 7.35 10.21
CA PRO A 333 2.26 6.87 11.02
C PRO A 333 1.80 6.01 12.21
N GLY A 334 2.35 4.80 12.31
CA GLY A 334 2.03 3.88 13.41
C GLY A 334 0.70 3.13 13.27
N PHE A 335 0.01 3.28 12.13
CA PHE A 335 -1.16 2.49 11.75
C PHE A 335 -0.94 1.76 10.43
N GLY A 336 -0.64 2.50 9.34
CA GLY A 336 -0.58 1.95 7.99
C GLY A 336 -1.16 2.89 6.95
N LEU A 337 -1.96 2.37 6.01
CA LEU A 337 -2.49 3.12 4.87
C LEU A 337 -3.99 2.96 4.71
N PHE A 338 -4.63 3.98 4.15
CA PHE A 338 -5.98 3.92 3.63
C PHE A 338 -5.92 4.24 2.14
N ILE A 339 -6.64 3.48 1.34
CA ILE A 339 -6.57 3.53 -0.12
C ILE A 339 -7.99 3.74 -0.64
N GLU A 340 -8.13 4.68 -1.56
CA GLU A 340 -9.34 4.88 -2.35
C GLU A 340 -8.95 5.05 -3.81
N GLY A 341 -9.68 4.34 -4.66
CA GLY A 341 -9.46 4.37 -6.09
C GLY A 341 -10.54 3.60 -6.82
N TRP A 342 -10.29 3.31 -8.09
CA TRP A 342 -11.17 2.55 -8.95
C TRP A 342 -10.38 1.64 -9.88
N LEU A 343 -10.94 0.48 -10.20
CA LEU A 343 -10.37 -0.51 -11.12
C LEU A 343 -11.43 -0.94 -12.13
N LEU A 344 -11.08 -0.90 -13.41
CA LEU A 344 -11.93 -1.26 -14.54
C LEU A 344 -11.15 -2.16 -15.53
N PRO A 345 -11.82 -3.02 -16.31
CA PRO A 345 -13.20 -3.45 -16.12
C PRO A 345 -13.34 -4.31 -14.85
N THR A 346 -14.56 -4.47 -14.34
CA THR A 346 -14.85 -5.25 -13.11
C THR A 346 -15.23 -6.71 -13.39
N SER A 347 -15.03 -7.16 -14.63
CA SER A 347 -15.36 -8.52 -15.09
C SER A 347 -14.71 -9.63 -14.28
N LYS A 348 -13.59 -9.32 -13.59
CA LYS A 348 -12.95 -10.21 -12.62
C LYS A 348 -13.16 -9.68 -11.20
N SER A 349 -13.73 -10.51 -10.34
CA SER A 349 -13.81 -10.25 -8.91
C SER A 349 -12.41 -10.21 -8.29
N VAL A 350 -12.14 -9.15 -7.53
CA VAL A 350 -10.88 -8.99 -6.78
C VAL A 350 -10.98 -9.77 -5.47
N THR A 351 -10.03 -10.67 -5.23
CA THR A 351 -9.96 -11.51 -4.02
C THR A 351 -8.96 -10.98 -3.00
N ASP A 352 -7.88 -10.33 -3.45
CA ASP A 352 -6.88 -9.73 -2.59
C ASP A 352 -6.33 -8.44 -3.21
N ILE A 353 -5.97 -7.49 -2.35
CA ILE A 353 -5.29 -6.26 -2.75
C ILE A 353 -4.07 -6.12 -1.85
N GLN A 354 -2.91 -6.02 -2.49
CA GLN A 354 -1.63 -5.87 -1.82
C GLN A 354 -0.94 -4.61 -2.28
N VAL A 355 -0.22 -3.98 -1.37
CA VAL A 355 0.61 -2.81 -1.66
C VAL A 355 2.03 -3.09 -1.24
N ARG A 356 2.96 -2.93 -2.17
CA ARG A 356 4.39 -3.06 -1.92
C ARG A 356 5.04 -1.68 -1.80
N PHE A 357 5.76 -1.47 -0.71
CA PHE A 357 6.67 -0.34 -0.51
C PHE A 357 8.07 -0.88 -0.33
N ASP A 358 8.96 -0.59 -1.27
CA ASP A 358 10.32 -1.14 -1.29
C ASP A 358 10.30 -2.68 -1.06
N ASN A 359 10.74 -3.16 0.11
CA ASN A 359 10.78 -4.58 0.49
C ASN A 359 9.61 -5.07 1.36
N ARG A 360 8.61 -4.23 1.63
CA ARG A 360 7.46 -4.57 2.47
C ARG A 360 6.21 -4.72 1.63
N ILE A 361 5.43 -5.77 1.88
CA ILE A 361 4.11 -5.97 1.30
C ILE A 361 3.07 -5.84 2.42
N LEU A 362 2.01 -5.10 2.14
CA LEU A 362 0.87 -4.92 3.03
C LEU A 362 -0.38 -5.39 2.30
N SER A 363 -1.23 -6.14 2.99
CA SER A 363 -2.52 -6.54 2.44
C SER A 363 -3.63 -5.63 2.97
N VAL A 364 -4.59 -5.30 2.11
CA VAL A 364 -5.82 -4.61 2.51
C VAL A 364 -6.61 -5.52 3.44
N ASP A 365 -7.08 -5.00 4.56
CA ASP A 365 -7.93 -5.74 5.49
C ASP A 365 -9.33 -5.94 4.87
N SER A 366 -9.76 -7.19 4.71
CA SER A 366 -11.03 -7.56 4.09
C SER A 366 -12.22 -7.04 4.88
N MET A 367 -12.07 -6.87 6.20
CA MET A 367 -13.12 -6.28 7.04
C MET A 367 -13.26 -4.76 6.85
N SER A 368 -12.23 -4.11 6.31
CA SER A 368 -12.23 -2.68 6.00
C SER A 368 -12.50 -2.39 4.52
N PHE A 369 -12.56 -3.44 3.71
CA PHE A 369 -12.67 -3.32 2.25
C PHE A 369 -14.13 -3.23 1.84
N PHE A 370 -14.46 -2.26 1.00
CA PHE A 370 -15.76 -2.18 0.37
C PHE A 370 -15.68 -1.49 -1.00
N ARG A 371 -16.69 -1.74 -1.83
CA ARG A 371 -16.81 -1.17 -3.16
C ARG A 371 -17.70 0.09 -3.14
N LYS A 372 -17.48 0.97 -4.10
CA LYS A 372 -18.27 2.20 -4.31
C LYS A 372 -18.62 2.33 -5.79
N GLU A 373 -19.78 2.92 -6.03
CA GLU A 373 -20.20 3.32 -7.37
C GLU A 373 -19.37 4.52 -7.86
N ARG A 374 -19.04 4.53 -9.16
CA ARG A 374 -18.23 5.56 -9.84
C ARG A 374 -18.85 5.99 -11.16
N LEU A 375 -20.03 6.59 -11.10
CA LEU A 375 -20.74 7.13 -12.27
C LEU A 375 -19.96 8.19 -13.04
N ASP A 376 -19.01 8.87 -12.38
CA ASP A 376 -18.10 9.84 -13.00
C ASP A 376 -17.19 9.22 -14.08
N LEU A 377 -17.04 7.89 -14.09
CA LEU A 377 -16.22 7.15 -15.06
C LEU A 377 -16.99 6.70 -16.30
N ALA A 378 -18.27 7.07 -16.45
CA ALA A 378 -19.12 6.64 -17.58
C ALA A 378 -18.60 7.04 -18.97
N GLY A 379 -17.68 8.02 -19.05
CA GLY A 379 -17.05 8.45 -20.30
C GLY A 379 -15.88 7.58 -20.76
N ILE A 380 -15.51 6.52 -20.02
CA ILE A 380 -14.43 5.61 -20.43
C ILE A 380 -14.98 4.58 -21.42
N ASP A 381 -14.37 4.51 -22.61
CA ASP A 381 -14.74 3.55 -23.64
C ASP A 381 -14.69 2.09 -23.14
N GLY A 382 -15.75 1.33 -23.44
CA GLY A 382 -15.87 -0.09 -23.13
C GLY A 382 -16.37 -0.43 -21.72
N VAL A 383 -16.79 0.57 -20.94
CA VAL A 383 -17.27 0.38 -19.55
C VAL A 383 -18.79 0.24 -19.51
N THR A 384 -19.29 -0.82 -18.85
CA THR A 384 -20.74 -1.04 -18.68
C THR A 384 -21.27 -0.37 -17.42
N GLN A 385 -22.59 -0.19 -17.31
CA GLN A 385 -23.20 0.33 -16.08
C GLN A 385 -22.90 -0.55 -14.86
N SER A 386 -22.90 -1.88 -15.05
CA SER A 386 -22.52 -2.85 -14.01
C SER A 386 -21.07 -2.67 -13.56
N ASP A 387 -20.17 -2.25 -14.45
CA ASP A 387 -18.80 -1.95 -14.08
C ASP A 387 -18.70 -0.71 -13.20
N LEU A 388 -19.48 0.33 -13.51
CA LEU A 388 -19.49 1.58 -12.75
C LEU A 388 -19.99 1.38 -11.31
N GLU A 389 -20.93 0.47 -11.07
CA GLU A 389 -21.46 0.16 -9.73
C GLU A 389 -20.39 -0.43 -8.80
N MET A 390 -19.40 -1.13 -9.34
CA MET A 390 -18.38 -1.87 -8.58
C MET A 390 -16.94 -1.38 -8.82
N ALA A 391 -16.76 -0.35 -9.66
CA ALA A 391 -15.45 0.14 -10.05
C ALA A 391 -14.65 0.69 -8.86
N GLY A 392 -15.29 1.48 -8.01
CA GLY A 392 -14.65 2.13 -6.86
C GLY A 392 -14.35 1.15 -5.74
N PHE A 393 -13.25 1.38 -5.02
CA PHE A 393 -12.88 0.60 -3.85
C PHE A 393 -12.26 1.48 -2.76
N VAL A 394 -12.48 1.07 -1.52
CA VAL A 394 -11.83 1.62 -0.32
C VAL A 394 -11.29 0.48 0.52
N GLY A 395 -10.11 0.65 1.10
CA GLY A 395 -9.53 -0.34 2.00
C GLY A 395 -8.42 0.21 2.89
N ALA A 396 -8.20 -0.44 4.04
CA ALA A 396 -7.14 -0.10 4.98
C ALA A 396 -6.07 -1.21 5.05
N CYS A 397 -4.80 -0.85 4.97
CA CYS A 397 -3.66 -1.74 5.17
C CYS A 397 -3.01 -1.45 6.52
N ARG A 398 -2.79 -2.49 7.34
CA ARG A 398 -2.06 -2.36 8.62
C ARG A 398 -0.55 -2.47 8.40
N MET A 399 0.22 -1.69 9.15
CA MET A 399 1.69 -1.75 9.16
C MET A 399 2.21 -1.68 10.59
N GLU A 400 2.95 -2.71 11.00
CA GLU A 400 3.72 -2.67 12.24
C GLU A 400 5.00 -1.84 12.02
N ASN A 401 5.11 -0.74 12.77
CA ASN A 401 6.24 0.19 12.80
C ASN A 401 6.41 1.11 11.57
N GLY A 402 6.63 2.39 11.89
CA GLY A 402 6.52 3.53 10.99
C GLY A 402 7.29 3.43 9.68
N PHE A 403 6.82 4.24 8.74
CA PHE A 403 7.28 4.35 7.38
C PHE A 403 8.52 5.24 7.27
N LYS A 404 9.47 4.87 6.42
CA LYS A 404 10.54 5.76 5.94
C LYS A 404 10.40 5.86 4.42
N ALA A 405 10.72 7.04 3.88
CA ALA A 405 10.47 7.50 2.50
C ALA A 405 10.30 6.40 1.43
N VAL A 406 9.19 6.47 0.67
CA VAL A 406 8.90 5.60 -0.48
C VAL A 406 9.86 5.97 -1.60
N ASN A 407 10.61 5.00 -2.14
CA ASN A 407 11.26 5.17 -3.44
C ASN A 407 10.37 4.64 -4.57
N LEU A 408 9.74 3.48 -4.38
CA LEU A 408 8.77 2.90 -5.31
C LEU A 408 7.62 2.25 -4.54
N ALA A 409 6.38 2.55 -4.94
CA ALA A 409 5.18 1.90 -4.41
C ALA A 409 4.42 1.23 -5.56
N LEU A 410 4.08 -0.05 -5.37
CA LEU A 410 3.26 -0.82 -6.31
C LEU A 410 1.98 -1.29 -5.63
N ILE A 411 0.89 -1.35 -6.38
CA ILE A 411 -0.35 -2.00 -5.96
C ILE A 411 -0.58 -3.22 -6.84
N LYS A 412 -0.95 -4.33 -6.22
CA LYS A 412 -1.28 -5.59 -6.86
C LYS A 412 -2.71 -5.97 -6.51
N PHE A 413 -3.50 -6.24 -7.54
CA PHE A 413 -4.83 -6.84 -7.43
C PHE A 413 -4.72 -8.29 -7.84
N THR A 414 -5.21 -9.19 -7.00
CA THR A 414 -5.35 -10.61 -7.32
C THR A 414 -6.82 -10.89 -7.57
N PHE A 415 -7.11 -11.59 -8.66
CA PHE A 415 -8.47 -11.91 -9.09
C PHE A 415 -8.86 -13.34 -8.70
N GLU A 416 -10.15 -13.71 -8.86
CA GLU A 416 -10.65 -15.06 -8.58
C GLU A 416 -10.00 -16.16 -9.45
N ASP A 417 -9.55 -15.81 -10.66
CA ASP A 417 -8.82 -16.71 -11.57
C ASP A 417 -7.30 -16.71 -11.33
N ASP A 418 -6.86 -16.13 -10.21
CA ASP A 418 -5.46 -16.01 -9.79
C ASP A 418 -4.54 -15.21 -10.70
N THR A 419 -5.08 -14.63 -11.77
CA THR A 419 -4.37 -13.59 -12.50
C THR A 419 -4.19 -12.38 -11.59
N SER A 420 -3.16 -11.58 -11.90
CA SER A 420 -2.89 -10.39 -11.10
C SER A 420 -2.54 -9.20 -11.97
N PHE A 421 -3.13 -8.07 -11.60
CA PHE A 421 -2.82 -6.78 -12.19
C PHE A 421 -1.93 -5.99 -11.22
N VAL A 422 -0.76 -5.56 -11.70
CA VAL A 422 0.21 -4.79 -10.91
C VAL A 422 0.40 -3.42 -11.55
N ALA A 423 0.21 -2.37 -10.77
CA ALA A 423 0.37 -0.99 -11.20
C ALA A 423 1.29 -0.22 -10.26
N GLU A 424 1.97 0.78 -10.82
CA GLU A 424 2.73 1.73 -10.03
C GLU A 424 1.79 2.72 -9.33
N ILE A 425 2.10 3.02 -8.07
CA ILE A 425 1.43 4.07 -7.30
C ILE A 425 2.26 5.35 -7.45
N PRO A 426 1.70 6.40 -8.08
CA PRO A 426 2.36 7.69 -8.18
C PRO A 426 2.61 8.28 -6.78
N ARG A 427 3.82 8.77 -6.54
CA ARG A 427 4.25 9.26 -5.22
C ARG A 427 3.40 10.43 -4.69
N ASP A 428 2.90 11.28 -5.58
CA ASP A 428 2.02 12.41 -5.28
C ASP A 428 0.63 11.98 -4.75
N ARG A 429 0.24 10.72 -5.00
CA ARG A 429 -1.01 10.14 -4.47
C ARG A 429 -0.89 9.69 -3.03
N ILE A 430 0.32 9.51 -2.51
CA ILE A 430 0.57 9.10 -1.13
C ILE A 430 0.69 10.35 -0.25
N LYS A 431 -0.40 10.65 0.47
CA LYS A 431 -0.51 11.80 1.35
C LYS A 431 -0.28 11.39 2.81
N PRO A 432 0.76 11.89 3.48
CA PRO A 432 0.97 11.60 4.89
C PRO A 432 -0.02 12.38 5.78
N ILE A 433 -0.65 11.67 6.71
CA ILE A 433 -1.41 12.24 7.83
C ILE A 433 -0.40 12.59 8.93
N SER A 434 0.08 13.82 8.88
CA SER A 434 1.05 14.37 9.85
C SER A 434 0.40 15.14 11.00
N ASN A 435 -0.91 15.39 10.93
CA ASN A 435 -1.66 16.13 11.92
C ASN A 435 -3.10 15.63 12.05
N LEU A 436 -3.83 16.15 13.05
CA LEU A 436 -5.21 15.73 13.30
C LEU A 436 -6.19 16.17 12.21
N ARG A 437 -5.91 17.24 11.44
CA ARG A 437 -6.78 17.66 10.32
C ARG A 437 -6.84 16.59 9.23
N GLY A 438 -5.72 15.90 8.99
CA GLY A 438 -5.66 14.80 8.02
C GLY A 438 -6.53 13.59 8.40
N ILE A 439 -6.98 13.48 9.66
CA ILE A 439 -7.87 12.39 10.08
C ILE A 439 -9.28 12.56 9.49
N GLY A 440 -9.72 13.80 9.23
CA GLY A 440 -11.02 14.06 8.59
C GLY A 440 -11.14 13.38 7.22
N ALA A 441 -10.02 13.23 6.50
CA ALA A 441 -10.00 12.51 5.23
C ALA A 441 -10.27 10.99 5.41
N ILE A 442 -9.86 10.39 6.52
CA ILE A 442 -10.20 8.99 6.83
C ILE A 442 -11.70 8.86 7.16
N GLN A 443 -12.28 9.84 7.85
CA GLN A 443 -13.71 9.83 8.16
C GLN A 443 -14.58 9.98 6.90
N GLN A 444 -14.09 10.70 5.89
CA GLN A 444 -14.74 10.75 4.57
C GLN A 444 -14.69 9.39 3.85
N LEU A 445 -13.62 8.60 4.08
CA LEU A 445 -13.53 7.23 3.58
C LEU A 445 -14.46 6.28 4.34
N TYR A 446 -14.48 6.38 5.68
CA TYR A 446 -15.22 5.51 6.58
C TYR A 446 -16.22 6.33 7.41
N SER A 447 -17.43 6.50 6.88
CA SER A 447 -18.48 7.32 7.50
C SER A 447 -18.83 6.88 8.93
N ASN A 448 -18.73 5.57 9.19
CA ASN A 448 -18.98 4.97 10.50
C ASN A 448 -17.68 4.47 11.16
N LEU A 449 -16.65 5.31 11.15
CA LEU A 449 -15.33 5.01 11.72
C LEU A 449 -15.39 4.47 13.17
N HIS A 450 -16.44 4.81 13.92
CA HIS A 450 -16.61 4.41 15.30
C HIS A 450 -16.84 2.91 15.52
N VAL A 451 -17.40 2.19 14.55
CA VAL A 451 -17.63 0.72 14.61
C VAL A 451 -16.52 -0.09 13.92
N GLU A 452 -15.57 0.57 13.26
CA GLU A 452 -14.51 -0.11 12.52
C GLU A 452 -13.61 -0.96 13.43
N LYS A 453 -13.32 -2.19 13.01
CA LYS A 453 -12.52 -3.14 13.80
C LYS A 453 -11.10 -2.66 14.05
N PHE A 454 -10.56 -1.84 13.15
CA PHE A 454 -9.21 -1.28 13.26
C PHE A 454 -9.14 -0.02 14.15
N ARG A 455 -10.29 0.47 14.66
CA ARG A 455 -10.35 1.69 15.48
C ARG A 455 -9.41 1.68 16.71
N PRO A 456 -9.28 0.58 17.49
CA PRO A 456 -8.39 0.58 18.66
C PRO A 456 -6.93 0.89 18.29
N GLU A 457 -6.43 0.30 17.21
CA GLU A 457 -5.06 0.54 16.70
C GLU A 457 -4.92 1.97 16.15
N MET A 458 -5.94 2.44 15.43
CA MET A 458 -5.98 3.83 14.93
C MET A 458 -5.93 4.85 16.07
N LYS A 459 -6.62 4.61 17.20
CA LYS A 459 -6.54 5.51 18.38
C LYS A 459 -5.11 5.62 18.92
N VAL A 460 -4.36 4.53 18.94
CA VAL A 460 -2.95 4.53 19.36
C VAL A 460 -2.10 5.35 18.39
N ALA A 461 -2.32 5.20 17.09
CA ALA A 461 -1.62 5.99 16.07
C ALA A 461 -1.96 7.49 16.15
N ILE A 462 -3.23 7.84 16.36
CA ILE A 462 -3.67 9.23 16.58
C ILE A 462 -2.99 9.82 17.82
N ALA A 463 -2.92 9.07 18.92
CA ALA A 463 -2.23 9.51 20.13
C ALA A 463 -0.73 9.76 19.90
N ARG A 464 -0.08 8.97 19.03
CA ARG A 464 1.32 9.20 18.62
C ARG A 464 1.47 10.46 17.77
N ILE A 465 0.56 10.70 16.82
CA ILE A 465 0.55 11.91 15.97
C ILE A 465 0.28 13.16 16.82
N ALA A 466 -0.65 13.06 17.77
CA ALA A 466 -0.95 14.12 18.74
C ALA A 466 0.25 14.40 19.66
N GLY A 467 0.95 13.35 20.08
CA GLY A 467 2.12 13.44 20.96
C GLY A 467 3.44 13.75 20.26
N ASP A 468 3.46 13.96 18.94
CA ASP A 468 4.68 14.23 18.18
C ASP A 468 5.23 15.63 18.51
N THR A 469 6.18 15.64 19.44
CA THR A 469 6.82 16.86 19.93
C THR A 469 7.73 17.51 18.90
N SER A 470 8.09 16.83 17.80
CA SER A 470 8.93 17.42 16.73
C SER A 470 8.25 18.61 16.03
N ARG A 471 6.92 18.71 16.18
CA ARG A 471 6.10 19.81 15.68
C ARG A 471 6.14 21.06 16.56
N VAL A 472 6.74 20.97 17.75
CA VAL A 472 6.92 22.08 18.69
C VAL A 472 8.37 22.53 18.69
N GLU A 473 8.60 23.73 18.22
CA GLU A 473 9.88 24.40 18.36
C GLU A 473 9.83 25.36 19.54
N VAL A 474 10.78 25.19 20.46
CA VAL A 474 10.90 26.02 21.66
C VAL A 474 11.77 27.22 21.32
N LEU A 475 11.16 28.40 21.19
CA LEU A 475 11.88 29.66 20.97
C LEU A 475 12.33 30.27 22.31
N SER A 476 11.51 30.11 23.34
CA SER A 476 11.83 30.45 24.74
C SER A 476 10.96 29.59 25.65
N ALA A 477 11.51 29.03 26.72
CA ALA A 477 10.73 28.33 27.74
C ALA A 477 11.17 28.78 29.13
N LYS A 478 10.21 29.24 29.92
CA LYS A 478 10.40 29.68 31.30
C LYS A 478 9.64 28.73 32.24
N PRO A 479 10.34 28.13 33.23
CA PRO A 479 9.66 27.33 34.24
C PRO A 479 8.63 28.16 34.99
N THR A 480 7.42 27.64 35.15
CA THR A 480 6.35 28.28 35.92
C THR A 480 5.45 27.22 36.54
N THR A 481 4.88 27.48 37.71
CA THR A 481 3.96 26.55 38.39
C THR A 481 2.61 26.49 37.68
N ASN A 482 2.04 27.65 37.34
CA ASN A 482 0.75 27.80 36.68
C ASN A 482 0.96 28.53 35.35
N SER A 483 0.58 27.92 34.23
CA SER A 483 0.76 28.54 32.93
C SER A 483 -0.53 28.91 32.23
N LEU A 484 -0.62 30.16 31.77
CA LEU A 484 -1.62 30.60 30.81
C LEU A 484 -1.05 30.38 29.39
N VAL A 485 -1.68 29.49 28.64
CA VAL A 485 -1.28 29.11 27.28
C VAL A 485 -2.24 29.74 26.28
N ILE A 486 -1.71 30.55 25.35
CA ILE A 486 -2.50 31.31 24.40
C ILE A 486 -2.03 31.04 22.98
N GLU A 487 -2.97 30.66 22.13
CA GLU A 487 -2.80 30.64 20.67
C GLU A 487 -2.93 32.07 20.15
N LEU A 488 -1.87 32.59 19.51
CA LEU A 488 -1.89 33.94 18.95
C LEU A 488 -2.66 33.98 17.62
N PRO A 489 -3.44 35.06 17.38
CA PRO A 489 -4.07 35.31 16.09
C PRO A 489 -3.07 35.36 14.94
N GLN A 490 -3.57 34.92 13.79
CA GLN A 490 -2.91 35.07 12.50
C GLN A 490 -2.98 36.51 11.96
N ASP A 491 -3.89 37.36 12.45
CA ASP A 491 -3.91 38.78 12.08
C ASP A 491 -3.00 39.61 13.00
N ARG A 492 -2.20 40.50 12.39
CA ARG A 492 -1.22 41.31 13.13
C ARG A 492 -1.89 42.30 14.10
N SER A 493 -3.03 42.86 13.72
CA SER A 493 -3.76 43.84 14.53
C SER A 493 -4.39 43.16 15.74
N ASP A 494 -5.01 42.01 15.52
CA ASP A 494 -5.56 41.19 16.61
C ASP A 494 -4.45 40.70 17.55
N CYS A 495 -3.30 40.32 17.01
CA CYS A 495 -2.13 39.92 17.81
C CYS A 495 -1.69 41.07 18.72
N ALA A 496 -1.55 42.28 18.18
CA ALA A 496 -1.21 43.45 18.95
C ALA A 496 -2.25 43.76 20.05
N LEU A 497 -3.53 43.54 19.79
CA LEU A 497 -4.60 43.71 20.78
C LEU A 497 -4.49 42.68 21.91
N VAL A 498 -4.30 41.40 21.57
CA VAL A 498 -4.10 40.30 22.54
C VAL A 498 -2.91 40.61 23.44
N LEU A 499 -1.76 40.98 22.86
CA LEU A 499 -0.53 41.29 23.59
C LEU A 499 -0.67 42.54 24.46
N GLY A 500 -1.31 43.58 23.93
CA GLY A 500 -1.57 44.81 24.68
C GLY A 500 -2.50 44.55 25.87
N ARG A 501 -3.45 43.63 25.74
CA ARG A 501 -4.31 43.18 26.85
C ARG A 501 -3.51 42.37 27.88
N LEU A 502 -2.68 41.43 27.44
CA LEU A 502 -1.83 40.63 28.32
C LEU A 502 -0.83 41.47 29.10
N ASP A 503 -0.20 42.46 28.48
CA ASP A 503 0.72 43.39 29.16
C ASP A 503 -0.02 44.19 30.25
N ARG A 504 -1.24 44.69 29.95
CA ARG A 504 -2.07 45.37 30.96
C ARG A 504 -2.47 44.45 32.10
N MET A 505 -2.83 43.20 31.81
CA MET A 505 -3.20 42.20 32.82
C MET A 505 -2.00 41.86 33.71
N ARG A 506 -0.84 41.58 33.10
CA ARG A 506 0.39 41.25 33.82
C ARG A 506 0.86 42.37 34.73
N ARG A 507 0.74 43.64 34.31
CA ARG A 507 1.11 44.79 35.16
C ARG A 507 0.17 45.00 36.35
N LYS A 508 -1.08 44.52 36.25
CA LYS A 508 -2.10 44.71 37.28
C LYS A 508 -2.25 43.50 38.21
N SER A 509 -1.94 42.30 37.73
CA SER A 509 -1.98 41.08 38.51
C SER A 509 -0.89 41.09 39.58
N LYS A 510 -1.21 40.54 40.75
CA LYS A 510 -0.26 40.38 41.87
C LYS A 510 0.35 38.98 41.93
N GLU A 511 -0.01 38.13 40.98
CA GLU A 511 0.23 36.69 41.05
C GLU A 511 1.25 36.26 39.98
N ASP A 512 2.06 35.25 40.29
CA ASP A 512 3.13 34.76 39.40
C ASP A 512 2.61 33.66 38.46
N ILE A 513 1.92 34.06 37.40
CA ILE A 513 1.51 33.17 36.29
C ILE A 513 2.49 33.29 35.14
N GLY A 514 3.01 32.15 34.68
CA GLY A 514 3.83 32.11 33.47
C GLY A 514 2.96 32.13 32.21
N ILE A 515 3.21 33.10 31.33
CA ILE A 515 2.51 33.23 30.06
C ILE A 515 3.27 32.44 28.99
N SER A 516 2.55 31.59 28.27
CA SER A 516 3.04 30.79 27.15
C SER A 516 2.30 31.18 25.89
N LEU A 517 3.01 31.76 24.93
CA LEU A 517 2.45 32.15 23.64
C LEU A 517 2.81 31.14 22.56
N ILE A 518 1.84 30.87 21.68
CA ILE A 518 1.98 29.89 20.61
C ILE A 518 1.76 30.59 19.27
N ILE A 519 2.75 30.45 18.39
CA ILE A 519 2.71 30.93 17.01
C ILE A 519 2.50 29.71 16.10
N ASP A 520 1.49 29.75 15.24
CA ASP A 520 1.29 28.77 14.17
C ASP A 520 2.12 29.14 12.93
N ASP A 521 2.98 28.22 12.48
CA ASP A 521 3.96 28.38 11.38
C ASP A 521 3.33 28.20 9.99
N ALA A 522 1.99 28.18 9.88
CA ALA A 522 1.30 28.09 8.59
C ALA A 522 1.45 29.35 7.72
N ALA A 523 1.86 30.49 8.29
CA ALA A 523 2.04 31.76 7.59
C ALA A 523 3.39 31.84 6.86
N PRO A 524 3.47 32.52 5.69
CA PRO A 524 4.73 32.69 4.97
C PRO A 524 5.75 33.53 5.77
N ARG A 525 7.04 33.31 5.49
CA ARG A 525 8.17 33.82 6.28
C ARG A 525 8.18 35.34 6.46
N ASP A 526 7.71 36.07 5.47
CA ASP A 526 7.58 37.53 5.43
C ASP A 526 6.54 38.06 6.43
N VAL A 527 5.53 37.26 6.78
CA VAL A 527 4.56 37.55 7.86
C VAL A 527 5.13 37.18 9.23
N LEU A 528 5.85 36.06 9.31
CA LEU A 528 6.42 35.53 10.57
C LEU A 528 7.54 36.41 11.15
N LEU A 529 8.42 36.96 10.31
CA LEU A 529 9.57 37.75 10.76
C LEU A 529 9.16 39.02 11.55
N PRO A 530 8.21 39.85 11.07
CA PRO A 530 7.67 40.96 11.85
C PRO A 530 7.05 40.55 13.19
N TRP A 531 6.40 39.38 13.27
CA TRP A 531 5.84 38.88 14.53
C TRP A 531 6.92 38.46 15.51
N LEU A 532 7.93 37.73 15.05
CA LEU A 532 9.07 37.35 15.89
C LEU A 532 9.81 38.57 16.42
N GLN A 533 9.98 39.62 15.60
CA GLN A 533 10.54 40.91 16.04
C GLN A 533 9.65 41.61 17.08
N MET A 534 8.33 41.58 16.92
CA MET A 534 7.40 42.12 17.92
C MET A 534 7.48 41.33 19.23
N MET A 535 7.63 40.00 19.16
CA MET A 535 7.71 39.09 20.30
C MET A 535 9.05 39.12 21.02
N GLU A 536 10.12 39.55 20.36
CA GLU A 536 11.45 39.65 20.93
C GLU A 536 11.47 40.54 22.19
N ARG A 537 10.62 41.57 22.21
CA ARG A 537 10.42 42.47 23.37
C ARG A 537 9.92 41.76 24.63
N TYR A 538 9.22 40.64 24.46
CA TYR A 538 8.60 39.88 25.55
C TYR A 538 9.33 38.57 25.85
N ARG A 539 10.21 38.09 24.94
CA ARG A 539 10.85 36.76 24.97
C ARG A 539 11.55 36.42 26.30
N ASN A 540 12.04 37.42 27.02
CA ASN A 540 12.72 37.22 28.30
C ASN A 540 11.76 36.92 29.46
N ASP A 541 10.49 37.30 29.32
CA ASP A 541 9.49 37.28 30.37
C ASP A 541 8.35 36.28 30.10
N ILE A 542 8.30 35.68 28.90
CA ILE A 542 7.28 34.71 28.49
C ILE A 542 7.91 33.47 27.86
N SER A 543 7.21 32.35 27.93
CA SER A 543 7.50 31.19 27.10
C SER A 543 6.92 31.43 25.70
N LEU A 544 7.69 31.10 24.67
CA LEU A 544 7.32 31.27 23.28
C LEU A 544 7.57 29.97 22.52
N PHE A 545 6.52 29.47 21.90
CA PHE A 545 6.54 28.23 21.14
C PHE A 545 6.09 28.48 19.71
N ARG A 546 6.75 27.81 18.78
CA ARG A 546 6.32 27.73 17.39
C ARG A 546 5.80 26.33 17.12
N VAL A 547 4.60 26.24 16.58
CA VAL A 547 3.92 24.99 16.28
C VAL A 547 3.74 24.84 14.78
N ARG A 548 4.11 23.67 14.24
CA ARG A 548 3.91 23.34 12.83
C ARG A 548 2.66 22.49 12.63
N GLY A 549 1.72 22.92 11.78
CA GLY A 549 0.74 22.03 11.14
C GLY A 549 -0.62 21.84 11.83
N GLY A 550 -1.31 22.92 12.23
CA GLY A 550 -2.71 22.85 12.71
C GLY A 550 -2.85 22.73 14.23
N HIS A 551 -4.07 22.40 14.70
CA HIS A 551 -4.57 22.58 16.09
C HIS A 551 -3.53 22.40 17.21
N VAL A 552 -3.51 23.36 18.13
CA VAL A 552 -2.59 23.46 19.27
C VAL A 552 -2.93 22.48 20.40
N PHE A 553 -4.22 22.20 20.62
CA PHE A 553 -4.71 21.40 21.74
C PHE A 553 -3.98 20.04 21.94
N PRO A 554 -3.73 19.23 20.88
CA PRO A 554 -3.05 17.95 21.01
C PRO A 554 -1.58 18.07 21.46
N LEU A 555 -0.97 19.22 21.23
CA LEU A 555 0.43 19.50 21.54
C LEU A 555 0.62 20.11 22.93
N LEU A 556 -0.47 20.45 23.64
CA LEU A 556 -0.41 20.99 25.00
C LEU A 556 0.42 20.13 25.97
N PRO A 557 0.32 18.78 25.99
CA PRO A 557 1.18 17.97 26.86
C PRO A 557 2.68 18.13 26.57
N ALA A 558 3.06 18.41 25.32
CA ALA A 558 4.44 18.65 24.95
C ALA A 558 4.91 20.03 25.41
N LEU A 559 4.10 21.07 25.16
CA LEU A 559 4.37 22.47 25.53
C LEU A 559 4.52 22.63 27.04
N VAL A 560 3.62 22.01 27.79
CA VAL A 560 3.54 22.12 29.25
C VAL A 560 4.69 21.39 29.94
N ARG A 561 5.22 20.32 29.33
CA ARG A 561 6.45 19.69 29.79
C ARG A 561 7.66 20.63 29.70
N GLN A 562 7.71 21.49 28.69
CA GLN A 562 8.80 22.46 28.53
C GLN A 562 8.76 23.57 29.59
N THR A 563 7.57 23.99 30.02
CA THR A 563 7.38 25.01 31.07
C THR A 563 7.39 24.44 32.49
N LYS A 564 7.46 23.10 32.64
CA LYS A 564 7.39 22.40 33.94
C LYS A 564 6.17 22.79 34.78
N SER A 565 5.08 23.19 34.14
CA SER A 565 3.89 23.64 34.83
C SER A 565 3.16 22.49 35.49
N LYS A 566 2.52 22.75 36.62
CA LYS A 566 1.64 21.83 37.34
C LYS A 566 0.18 22.00 36.90
N SER A 567 -0.22 23.23 36.61
CA SER A 567 -1.55 23.57 36.09
C SER A 567 -1.45 24.46 34.85
N VAL A 568 -2.47 24.34 34.00
CA VAL A 568 -2.53 25.01 32.70
C VAL A 568 -3.94 25.51 32.45
N LEU A 569 -4.04 26.78 32.06
CA LEU A 569 -5.22 27.38 31.46
C LEU A 569 -4.89 27.63 29.99
N PHE A 570 -5.56 26.94 29.08
CA PHE A 570 -5.49 27.18 27.64
C PHE A 570 -6.64 28.09 27.22
N CYS A 571 -6.34 29.15 26.49
CA CYS A 571 -7.32 30.07 25.92
C CYS A 571 -6.98 30.32 24.45
N ARG A 572 -7.98 30.24 23.58
CA ARG A 572 -7.88 30.83 22.24
C ARG A 572 -8.12 32.34 22.33
N GLN A 573 -7.68 33.06 21.32
CA GLN A 573 -7.74 34.52 21.22
C GLN A 573 -9.10 35.14 21.58
N GLU A 574 -10.20 34.49 21.20
CA GLU A 574 -11.58 34.96 21.43
C GLU A 574 -12.01 34.83 22.89
N PHE A 575 -11.29 34.04 23.70
CA PHE A 575 -11.65 33.65 25.06
C PHE A 575 -10.62 34.11 26.08
N LEU A 576 -9.95 35.23 25.82
CA LEU A 576 -9.01 35.81 26.78
C LEU A 576 -9.73 36.16 28.09
N PRO A 577 -9.25 35.65 29.24
CA PRO A 577 -9.85 35.96 30.54
C PRO A 577 -9.73 37.46 30.84
N ASP A 578 -10.59 37.98 31.70
CA ASP A 578 -10.34 39.27 32.34
C ASP A 578 -9.35 39.12 33.52
N LEU A 579 -9.06 40.24 34.19
CA LEU A 579 -8.09 40.26 35.29
C LEU A 579 -8.54 39.43 36.49
N ASP A 580 -9.84 39.39 36.76
CA ASP A 580 -10.39 38.69 37.92
C ASP A 580 -10.35 37.16 37.71
N ALA A 581 -10.70 36.69 36.50
CA ALA A 581 -10.54 35.29 36.12
C ALA A 581 -9.05 34.86 36.10
N PHE A 582 -8.16 35.76 35.68
CA PHE A 582 -6.71 35.54 35.68
C PHE A 582 -6.15 35.35 37.10
N ASP A 583 -6.47 36.27 38.02
CA ASP A 583 -6.02 36.19 39.41
C ASP A 583 -6.65 34.99 40.15
N LEU A 584 -7.89 34.63 39.83
CA LEU A 584 -8.56 33.45 40.40
C LEU A 584 -7.89 32.14 39.98
N PHE A 585 -7.45 32.02 38.73
CA PHE A 585 -6.64 30.88 38.28
C PHE A 585 -5.29 30.84 39.00
N ALA A 586 -4.65 31.99 39.15
CA ALA A 586 -3.32 32.11 39.75
C ALA A 586 -3.26 31.58 41.19
N ARG A 587 -4.28 31.91 41.99
CA ARG A 587 -4.38 31.60 43.41
C ARG A 587 -4.78 30.16 43.70
N ARG A 588 -5.19 29.40 42.69
CA ARG A 588 -5.75 28.06 42.87
C ARG A 588 -4.67 26.99 42.82
N ASP A 589 -4.56 26.23 43.90
CA ASP A 589 -4.07 24.86 43.83
C ASP A 589 -5.24 23.99 43.39
N LEU A 590 -5.25 23.56 42.13
CA LEU A 590 -6.17 22.52 41.68
C LEU A 590 -5.83 21.31 42.55
N GLY A 591 -6.63 20.94 43.55
CA GLY A 591 -6.34 19.85 44.50
C GLY A 591 -6.10 18.49 43.83
N ASP A 592 -5.79 17.44 44.62
CA ASP A 592 -5.31 16.16 44.08
C ASP A 592 -6.30 15.36 43.23
N ASP A 593 -7.58 15.72 43.23
CA ASP A 593 -8.62 14.97 42.53
C ASP A 593 -9.17 15.68 41.27
N ASN A 594 -8.90 15.05 40.12
CA ASN A 594 -9.54 15.14 38.79
C ASN A 594 -9.62 16.50 38.04
N PRO A 595 -9.54 16.49 36.68
CA PRO A 595 -9.52 17.69 35.85
C PRO A 595 -10.85 18.47 35.87
N VAL A 596 -10.79 19.78 35.58
CA VAL A 596 -11.97 20.65 35.38
C VAL A 596 -11.90 21.27 33.99
N ALA A 597 -12.48 20.59 32.99
CA ALA A 597 -12.57 21.12 31.64
C ALA A 597 -13.85 21.95 31.48
N LEU A 598 -13.73 23.22 31.07
CA LEU A 598 -14.86 24.05 30.65
C LEU A 598 -14.74 24.27 29.15
N GLN A 599 -15.65 23.71 28.35
CA GLN A 599 -15.65 23.88 26.90
C GLN A 599 -16.66 24.95 26.51
N ALA A 600 -16.22 25.93 25.71
CA ALA A 600 -17.07 26.88 25.00
C ALA A 600 -17.05 26.55 23.51
N CYS A 601 -18.22 26.34 22.90
CA CYS A 601 -18.38 26.11 21.46
C CYS A 601 -19.14 27.27 20.81
N SER A 602 -18.78 27.64 19.58
CA SER A 602 -19.61 28.41 18.66
C SER A 602 -20.36 27.47 17.72
N ASP A 603 -21.52 27.89 17.22
CA ASP A 603 -22.38 27.07 16.37
C ASP A 603 -21.70 26.61 15.08
N GLY A 604 -21.90 25.33 14.72
CA GLY A 604 -21.79 24.87 13.32
C GLY A 604 -20.44 24.36 12.82
N VAL A 605 -19.47 23.98 13.68
CA VAL A 605 -18.14 23.52 13.21
C VAL A 605 -17.83 22.07 13.61
N THR A 606 -17.45 21.25 12.64
CA THR A 606 -16.96 19.87 12.77
C THR A 606 -15.58 19.80 13.45
N LEU A 607 -15.46 18.96 14.49
CA LEU A 607 -14.32 18.76 15.42
C LEU A 607 -14.00 20.01 16.28
N PRO A 608 -13.87 19.86 17.62
CA PRO A 608 -14.11 20.96 18.54
C PRO A 608 -12.96 21.97 18.50
N GLU A 609 -13.27 23.19 18.06
CA GLU A 609 -12.48 24.36 18.39
C GLU A 609 -12.66 24.68 19.88
N ILE A 610 -11.92 23.97 20.75
CA ILE A 610 -11.93 24.22 22.20
C ILE A 610 -11.50 25.66 22.46
N GLY A 611 -12.45 26.53 22.83
CA GLY A 611 -12.20 27.96 23.04
C GLY A 611 -11.39 28.27 24.30
N MET A 612 -11.63 27.54 25.39
CA MET A 612 -10.91 27.64 26.66
C MET A 612 -10.87 26.27 27.33
N PHE A 613 -9.86 26.01 28.16
CA PHE A 613 -9.73 24.75 28.89
C PHE A 613 -8.77 24.88 30.08
N MET A 614 -9.04 24.19 31.19
CA MET A 614 -8.17 24.17 32.38
C MET A 614 -7.86 22.74 32.82
N ALA A 615 -6.59 22.43 33.12
CA ALA A 615 -6.23 21.15 33.74
C ALA A 615 -4.87 21.13 34.43
N ARG A 616 -4.65 20.07 35.22
CA ARG A 616 -3.33 19.66 35.69
C ARG A 616 -2.52 19.06 34.55
N SER A 617 -1.22 19.28 34.57
CA SER A 617 -0.30 18.78 33.53
C SER A 617 -0.28 17.25 33.42
N SER A 618 -0.48 16.54 34.54
CA SER A 618 -0.52 15.07 34.59
C SER A 618 -1.76 14.48 33.89
N THR A 619 -2.84 15.25 33.73
CA THR A 619 -4.09 14.77 33.13
C THR A 619 -4.23 15.15 31.66
N LEU A 620 -3.36 16.02 31.13
CA LEU A 620 -3.41 16.49 29.75
C LEU A 620 -3.22 15.36 28.72
N ALA A 621 -2.25 14.47 28.91
CA ALA A 621 -2.00 13.40 27.93
C ALA A 621 -3.15 12.38 27.84
N PRO A 622 -3.70 11.85 28.96
CA PRO A 622 -4.92 11.02 28.94
C PRO A 622 -6.11 11.74 28.29
N LEU A 623 -6.29 13.02 28.60
CA LEU A 623 -7.38 13.83 28.06
C LEU A 623 -7.26 13.99 26.53
N VAL A 624 -6.10 14.42 26.03
CA VAL A 624 -5.83 14.57 24.59
C VAL A 624 -6.07 13.25 23.85
N ALA A 625 -5.66 12.12 24.42
CA ALA A 625 -5.91 10.81 23.83
C ALA A 625 -7.42 10.46 23.78
N GLN A 626 -8.18 10.88 24.80
CA GLN A 626 -9.63 10.70 24.85
C GLN A 626 -10.36 11.60 23.84
N VAL A 627 -9.98 12.88 23.73
CA VAL A 627 -10.55 13.84 22.77
C VAL A 627 -10.23 13.43 21.34
N GLY A 628 -8.96 13.10 21.07
CA GLY A 628 -8.50 12.68 19.74
C GLY A 628 -9.15 11.37 19.26
N GLY A 629 -9.75 10.58 20.16
CA GLY A 629 -10.44 9.34 19.84
C GLY A 629 -11.94 9.47 19.51
N ARG A 630 -12.55 10.64 19.71
CA ARG A 630 -13.97 10.93 19.39
C ARG A 630 -14.01 11.84 18.15
N LEU A 631 -14.10 11.21 16.98
CA LEU A 631 -14.07 11.88 15.67
C LEU A 631 -15.47 12.16 15.10
N ASP A 632 -16.56 11.83 15.79
CA ASP A 632 -17.90 11.92 15.20
C ASP A 632 -18.42 13.37 15.21
N GLY A 633 -18.27 14.06 14.08
CA GLY A 633 -18.72 15.43 13.86
C GLY A 633 -20.25 15.65 13.91
N ASN A 634 -21.05 14.59 14.06
CA ASN A 634 -22.52 14.68 14.09
C ASN A 634 -23.15 14.45 15.47
N TYR A 635 -22.34 14.18 16.50
CA TYR A 635 -22.79 14.10 17.89
C TYR A 635 -21.73 14.73 18.81
N LEU A 636 -21.48 16.03 18.63
CA LEU A 636 -20.62 16.80 19.56
C LEU A 636 -21.46 17.35 20.73
N MET A 637 -22.03 16.44 21.52
CA MET A 637 -22.37 16.69 22.92
C MET A 637 -21.69 15.61 23.73
N GLU A 638 -20.36 15.63 23.91
CA GLU A 638 -19.74 14.61 24.78
C GLU A 638 -18.44 15.02 25.50
N VAL A 639 -18.63 15.78 26.59
CA VAL A 639 -18.28 15.39 27.97
C VAL A 639 -16.79 15.26 28.34
N PHE A 640 -16.37 16.13 29.25
CA PHE A 640 -15.19 15.94 30.09
C PHE A 640 -15.59 15.87 31.56
N ARG A 641 -15.05 14.86 32.25
CA ARG A 641 -15.21 14.58 33.68
C ARG A 641 -14.92 15.83 34.52
N VAL A 642 -15.88 16.30 35.31
CA VAL A 642 -15.64 17.19 36.45
C VAL A 642 -16.02 16.40 37.70
N ALA A 643 -15.05 15.95 38.49
CA ALA A 643 -15.33 14.99 39.55
C ALA A 643 -15.94 15.60 40.82
N GLN A 644 -16.22 16.91 40.88
CA GLN A 644 -16.87 17.52 42.05
C GLN A 644 -17.83 18.66 41.64
N PRO A 645 -19.10 18.63 42.08
CA PRO A 645 -20.09 19.69 41.82
C PRO A 645 -19.69 21.10 42.29
N ALA A 646 -18.85 21.20 43.33
CA ALA A 646 -18.31 22.48 43.81
C ALA A 646 -17.39 23.13 42.76
N LEU A 647 -16.50 22.34 42.14
CA LEU A 647 -15.58 22.80 41.08
C LEU A 647 -16.33 23.19 39.80
N ALA A 648 -17.44 22.51 39.47
CA ALA A 648 -18.32 22.89 38.37
C ALA A 648 -18.97 24.27 38.58
N ARG A 649 -19.52 24.52 39.78
CA ARG A 649 -20.19 25.80 40.12
C ARG A 649 -19.24 26.98 40.06
N GLU A 650 -17.99 26.78 40.44
CA GLU A 650 -16.95 27.82 40.47
C GLU A 650 -16.27 27.99 39.09
N GLY A 651 -16.20 26.94 38.28
CA GLY A 651 -15.84 27.03 36.87
C GLY A 651 -16.85 27.88 36.07
N CYS A 652 -18.13 27.69 36.34
CA CYS A 652 -19.20 28.55 35.82
C CYS A 652 -19.07 30.01 36.30
N GLN A 653 -18.56 30.25 37.51
CA GLN A 653 -18.29 31.62 37.98
C GLN A 653 -17.12 32.27 37.22
N ALA A 654 -16.02 31.54 36.98
CA ALA A 654 -14.89 32.06 36.18
C ALA A 654 -15.31 32.46 34.75
N LEU A 655 -16.27 31.75 34.17
CA LEU A 655 -16.83 32.06 32.85
C LEU A 655 -17.66 33.37 32.82
N LYS A 656 -18.22 33.82 33.96
CA LYS A 656 -18.95 35.11 34.04
C LYS A 656 -18.05 36.32 33.81
N TYR A 657 -16.75 36.15 33.99
CA TYR A 657 -15.72 37.17 33.90
C TYR A 657 -15.00 37.14 32.52
N CYS A 658 -15.37 36.23 31.62
CA CYS A 658 -14.84 36.24 30.25
C CYS A 658 -15.54 37.33 29.41
N SER A 659 -14.84 38.44 29.16
CA SER A 659 -15.36 39.57 28.38
C SER A 659 -15.74 39.17 26.95
N GLY A 660 -16.97 39.47 26.52
CA GLY A 660 -17.43 39.23 25.14
C GLY A 660 -18.17 37.90 24.91
N PHE A 661 -18.30 37.07 25.94
CA PHE A 661 -18.89 35.73 25.84
C PHE A 661 -20.38 35.72 26.25
N LYS A 662 -21.25 35.21 25.37
CA LYS A 662 -22.66 34.87 25.65
C LYS A 662 -22.88 33.39 25.29
N PRO A 663 -22.60 32.42 26.17
CA PRO A 663 -22.87 31.02 25.86
C PRO A 663 -24.37 30.80 25.77
N GLU A 664 -24.84 30.20 24.67
CA GLU A 664 -26.24 29.73 24.56
C GLU A 664 -26.45 28.37 25.25
N ARG A 665 -25.38 27.58 25.46
CA ARG A 665 -25.43 26.31 26.20
C ARG A 665 -24.18 26.12 27.06
N LEU A 666 -24.37 25.71 28.31
CA LEU A 666 -23.32 25.17 29.17
C LEU A 666 -23.65 23.70 29.47
N ALA A 667 -22.66 22.81 29.44
CA ALA A 667 -22.84 21.42 29.85
C ALA A 667 -21.93 21.09 31.04
N LEU A 668 -22.53 20.55 32.11
CA LEU A 668 -21.86 20.03 33.31
C LEU A 668 -22.20 18.54 33.47
N PHE A 669 -21.33 17.76 34.10
CA PHE A 669 -21.50 16.30 34.25
C PHE A 669 -21.04 15.85 35.64
N ASP A 670 -21.81 14.98 36.32
CA ASP A 670 -21.62 14.63 37.74
C ASP A 670 -20.87 13.32 38.02
N GLY A 671 -20.53 12.56 36.97
CA GLY A 671 -19.79 11.30 37.08
C GLY A 671 -20.63 10.02 37.01
N TYR A 672 -21.96 10.10 36.85
CA TYR A 672 -22.86 8.93 36.70
C TYR A 672 -23.72 8.97 35.42
N ASP A 673 -23.13 9.37 34.30
CA ASP A 673 -23.82 9.46 33.00
C ASP A 673 -24.96 10.49 32.90
N ASN A 674 -25.10 11.40 33.87
CA ASN A 674 -26.07 12.49 33.83
C ASN A 674 -25.47 13.77 33.21
N ILE A 675 -26.08 14.24 32.11
CA ILE A 675 -25.84 15.57 31.53
C ILE A 675 -26.67 16.59 32.30
N ILE A 676 -26.04 17.64 32.83
CA ILE A 676 -26.71 18.86 33.28
C ILE A 676 -26.47 19.92 32.21
N GLU A 677 -27.46 20.12 31.34
CA GLU A 677 -27.52 21.31 30.49
C GLU A 677 -27.92 22.51 31.35
N LEU A 678 -27.05 23.51 31.45
CA LEU A 678 -27.45 24.82 31.96
C LEU A 678 -27.88 25.66 30.76
N ASP A 679 -29.18 25.67 30.55
CA ASP A 679 -29.84 26.63 29.67
C ASP A 679 -29.89 27.99 30.39
N ARG A 680 -29.90 29.09 29.64
CA ARG A 680 -29.82 30.47 30.16
C ARG A 680 -30.98 30.83 31.11
N ALA A 681 -32.04 30.02 31.14
CA ALA A 681 -33.23 30.21 31.96
C ALA A 681 -33.06 29.83 33.44
N SER A 682 -32.00 29.09 33.82
CA SER A 682 -31.75 28.69 35.22
C SER A 682 -30.57 29.47 35.79
N SER A 683 -30.87 30.70 36.24
CA SER A 683 -29.99 31.59 37.01
C SER A 683 -29.41 30.96 38.28
#